data_AF-A0AB37WFC1-F1
#
_entry.id   AF-A0AB37WFC1-F1
#
_cell.length_a   1.000
_cell.length_b   1.000
_cell.length_c   1.000
_cell.angle_alpha   90.00
_cell.angle_beta   90.00
_cell.angle_gamma   90.00
#
_symmetry.space_group_name_H-M   'P 1'
#
loop_
_entity.id
_entity.type
_entity.pdbx_description
1 polymer ?
#
loop_
_entity_poly.entity_id
_entity_poly.type
_entity_poly.pdbx_seq_one_letter_code
_entity_poly.pdbx_strand_id
1 'polypeptide(L)'
;MAAVYANGANGVNGAGSMFPPPRYSDVPSSITISVADDEGGQLDVEIPLDEQIQDDPTELCDILEAEKSATPTWVQVAVAYAKRKRIETAIDVLKQATQVFNRARGEDRLSILNGLCWLYLLKCREAPRVRPQNADGDVKLKEYWIQSATGVLNDASRISPSHPPLFLARGVLYLLKASLQGPATAAGSTVSPERMETLKQAAKCFEDALRASNGRNLMAKMGKARVHYSMGKWADALKGYQNILESSPDLLDPDPRIGIGCCFWQLGHKDEAANAWQRSLELNPKSKIALILMGIYNFQQTANLSTSDPKFAALIKKATGEYIQPALKIDNQYPLSCATVGSYLALRRDLAKTEDVAKRAIELTDTNAIASDGWYLRAKVAHQQENTSLAAEYYQKSDQARGGEERGFVPAKFGLAQMNVLMNNYDGAKFRLEKILQQSPNVEAQTLLGTLFAEDVFTAQNNKSTEDKSAELKKALKYLESVQSAWKDPKKKVTPDQSVLLNLARLYETEHPEKSLKCLEEVEQMEIEAIPEEDYPEGVEEGAELTAALRQLLPPQLLNNMGCFHFQAERYVRAQELFQVALNACVNAENRDDTIDTDALVTSISFNLARTYEAEGQAEEAKKVYNSLLQRHPDYVDARIRLTYIALRENPQDEGPRAMKDLFKENEDNVEVRALYGWYVNKSKKRTSNFAADDEQRLYKHTLQKSDKHDRYSLIGMGNIHLAIAREMPRSSEQDKEKRRKGYERAVEFFDKVLQLDPKNAYAAQGIAIALVEDKKDYSTALQIFTKVRETLKDHSVFVNLGHTYCEIRQYARAIENYEAALSRNRHNDPKILACLGRTWYLRAKHERSLAGYRTALDYSKQALKAAPADLNSQFNVAFVQFQIASQVHQLKETQRTLEEVDEAATGLTEAIEALDKLAKEETPPFPRADITSRANMGRNTIAKQLERDREQQAIYEGENATKLDQARRIREAEVRRREEEKARAEAEALEKKRKYAEEQQRLLQRDRELMEKRNEEERRRMEEDEDKEVRKAERKARGPKGPKRKKKNADSDTDDGLPSDDDEPRSRRRRTTASGTEDLSDEERPREKKKRKLARKSEPAGKYKSAEFIDDESDEEAAGPADDANAAAGSDDEGAATAAPRPRKARVVDDEDEDDDAVAAPKANGDVAMDDDEDE
;
A
#
# COMPACT_ATOMS: atom_id res chain seq x y z
N MET A 1 10.02 -69.76 -6.96
CA MET A 1 10.49 -71.12 -6.61
C MET A 1 9.55 -71.86 -5.67
N ALA A 2 9.18 -71.34 -4.49
CA ALA A 2 8.21 -71.94 -3.55
C ALA A 2 6.74 -72.09 -4.06
N ALA A 3 6.54 -72.17 -5.38
CA ALA A 3 5.27 -72.43 -6.05
C ALA A 3 5.41 -73.49 -7.16
N VAL A 4 6.57 -74.16 -7.28
CA VAL A 4 6.83 -75.21 -8.29
C VAL A 4 6.39 -76.59 -7.79
N TYR A 5 6.48 -76.85 -6.48
CA TYR A 5 6.07 -78.13 -5.86
C TYR A 5 4.78 -78.05 -5.02
N ALA A 6 4.34 -76.84 -4.64
CA ALA A 6 3.14 -76.64 -3.81
C ALA A 6 1.85 -76.69 -4.65
N ASN A 7 1.50 -77.86 -5.18
CA ASN A 7 0.21 -78.10 -5.85
C ASN A 7 -0.96 -77.95 -4.86
N GLY A 8 -1.65 -76.81 -4.90
CA GLY A 8 -2.96 -76.60 -4.27
C GLY A 8 -3.02 -76.46 -2.73
N ALA A 9 -1.96 -76.84 -1.99
CA ALA A 9 -1.93 -76.96 -0.53
C ALA A 9 -1.94 -75.63 0.27
N ASN A 10 -2.71 -74.62 -0.16
CA ASN A 10 -2.97 -73.41 0.63
C ASN A 10 -4.02 -73.66 1.71
N GLY A 11 -3.57 -74.17 2.87
CA GLY A 11 -4.24 -73.99 4.17
C GLY A 11 -5.35 -74.98 4.54
N VAL A 12 -5.02 -76.26 4.69
CA VAL A 12 -5.71 -77.19 5.61
C VAL A 12 -4.66 -78.15 6.21
N ASN A 13 -4.77 -78.46 7.51
CA ASN A 13 -3.89 -79.31 8.34
C ASN A 13 -2.54 -78.70 8.78
N GLY A 14 -2.32 -78.64 10.11
CA GLY A 14 -1.01 -78.54 10.75
C GLY A 14 -0.32 -77.17 10.67
N ALA A 15 -0.42 -76.36 11.73
CA ALA A 15 0.39 -75.16 11.86
C ALA A 15 1.85 -75.50 12.22
N GLY A 16 2.75 -75.41 11.25
CA GLY A 16 4.12 -74.96 11.54
C GLY A 16 4.07 -73.47 11.90
N SER A 17 4.83 -73.03 12.90
CA SER A 17 4.69 -71.69 13.50
C SER A 17 5.21 -70.51 12.66
N MET A 18 5.33 -70.69 11.34
CA MET A 18 5.83 -69.68 10.41
C MET A 18 5.29 -69.97 9.00
N PHE A 19 4.22 -69.28 8.60
CA PHE A 19 3.62 -69.39 7.27
C PHE A 19 3.51 -68.00 6.60
N PRO A 20 3.98 -67.82 5.35
CA PRO A 20 4.69 -68.79 4.52
C PRO A 20 6.05 -69.21 5.10
N PRO A 21 6.58 -70.39 4.74
CA PRO A 21 7.91 -70.82 5.18
C PRO A 21 9.00 -69.83 4.70
N PRO A 22 10.11 -69.68 5.45
CA PRO A 22 11.16 -68.72 5.12
C PRO A 22 11.81 -69.04 3.79
N ARG A 23 12.10 -68.01 2.99
CA ARG A 23 12.69 -68.15 1.65
C ARG A 23 13.99 -68.97 1.73
N TYR A 24 14.13 -69.95 0.84
CA TYR A 24 15.23 -70.94 0.78
C TYR A 24 15.21 -72.03 1.87
N SER A 25 14.11 -72.25 2.58
CA SER A 25 13.88 -73.44 3.41
C SER A 25 14.00 -74.76 2.65
N ASP A 26 13.54 -74.77 1.40
CA ASP A 26 13.39 -75.98 0.57
C ASP A 26 14.72 -76.44 -0.07
N VAL A 27 15.86 -75.87 0.35
CA VAL A 27 17.20 -76.19 -0.15
C VAL A 27 17.88 -77.13 0.85
N PRO A 28 18.20 -78.38 0.48
CA PRO A 28 18.91 -79.29 1.37
C PRO A 28 20.37 -78.85 1.58
N SER A 29 20.97 -79.26 2.69
CA SER A 29 22.34 -78.90 3.08
C SER A 29 23.43 -79.56 2.21
N SER A 30 23.15 -80.75 1.69
CA SER A 30 23.90 -81.46 0.65
C SER A 30 22.93 -82.06 -0.37
N ILE A 31 23.44 -82.39 -1.55
CA ILE A 31 22.75 -83.25 -2.53
C ILE A 31 23.60 -84.49 -2.81
N THR A 32 22.98 -85.65 -2.87
CA THR A 32 23.63 -86.89 -3.28
C THR A 32 23.48 -87.07 -4.79
N ILE A 33 24.59 -87.27 -5.48
CA ILE A 33 24.63 -87.64 -6.91
C ILE A 33 25.27 -89.02 -6.99
N SER A 34 24.47 -90.03 -7.38
CA SER A 34 24.96 -91.38 -7.61
C SER A 34 25.74 -91.42 -8.92
N VAL A 35 27.07 -91.41 -8.84
CA VAL A 35 27.98 -91.54 -9.99
C VAL A 35 28.13 -93.02 -10.35
N ALA A 36 28.23 -93.34 -11.64
CA ALA A 36 28.58 -94.69 -12.09
C ALA A 36 30.09 -94.95 -11.92
N ASP A 37 30.44 -95.98 -11.15
CA ASP A 37 31.84 -96.43 -10.98
C ASP A 37 32.25 -97.38 -12.13
N ASP A 38 33.54 -97.47 -12.44
CA ASP A 38 34.06 -98.19 -13.63
C ASP A 38 33.76 -99.71 -13.60
N GLU A 39 33.55 -100.29 -12.42
CA GLU A 39 33.13 -101.70 -12.24
C GLU A 39 31.60 -101.90 -12.26
N GLY A 40 30.81 -100.84 -12.50
CA GLY A 40 29.34 -100.89 -12.54
C GLY A 40 28.65 -100.75 -11.18
N GLY A 41 29.36 -100.28 -10.15
CA GLY A 41 28.79 -99.84 -8.89
C GLY A 41 28.12 -98.46 -9.00
N GLN A 42 27.22 -98.14 -8.06
CA GLN A 42 26.80 -96.75 -7.83
C GLN A 42 27.60 -96.19 -6.64
N LEU A 43 28.26 -95.05 -6.85
CA LEU A 43 29.05 -94.36 -5.85
C LEU A 43 28.38 -93.03 -5.54
N ASP A 44 27.75 -92.95 -4.38
CA ASP A 44 26.97 -91.78 -3.94
C ASP A 44 27.89 -90.63 -3.49
N VAL A 45 28.04 -89.62 -4.35
CA VAL A 45 28.82 -88.41 -4.09
C VAL A 45 27.93 -87.35 -3.43
N GLU A 46 28.18 -87.04 -2.17
CA GLU A 46 27.53 -85.91 -1.48
C GLU A 46 28.22 -84.57 -1.80
N ILE A 47 27.51 -83.66 -2.46
CA ILE A 47 27.97 -82.30 -2.75
C ILE A 47 27.35 -81.33 -1.73
N PRO A 48 28.15 -80.65 -0.88
CA PRO A 48 27.65 -79.75 0.16
C PRO A 48 27.18 -78.41 -0.41
N LEU A 49 25.89 -78.09 -0.25
CA LEU A 49 25.30 -76.86 -0.77
C LEU A 49 25.40 -75.66 0.19
N ASP A 50 25.57 -75.87 1.49
CA ASP A 50 25.49 -74.78 2.49
C ASP A 50 26.78 -73.97 2.69
N GLU A 51 27.95 -74.61 2.89
CA GLU A 51 29.21 -73.87 3.15
C GLU A 51 30.27 -74.01 2.04
N GLN A 52 30.47 -75.20 1.44
CA GLN A 52 31.59 -75.46 0.51
C GLN A 52 31.15 -75.70 -0.97
N ILE A 53 30.36 -74.79 -1.54
CA ILE A 53 30.09 -74.77 -2.99
C ILE A 53 31.30 -74.16 -3.71
N GLN A 54 31.74 -74.78 -4.80
CA GLN A 54 32.80 -74.26 -5.68
C GLN A 54 32.46 -72.88 -6.27
N ASP A 55 33.49 -72.05 -6.42
CA ASP A 55 33.35 -70.69 -6.93
C ASP A 55 33.05 -70.65 -8.44
N ASP A 56 33.60 -71.59 -9.20
CA ASP A 56 33.24 -71.85 -10.59
C ASP A 56 32.18 -72.98 -10.67
N PRO A 57 31.03 -72.79 -11.35
CA PRO A 57 30.02 -73.83 -11.50
C PRO A 57 30.30 -74.82 -12.64
N THR A 58 31.32 -74.63 -13.48
CA THR A 58 31.55 -75.44 -14.69
C THR A 58 31.75 -76.93 -14.38
N GLU A 59 32.70 -77.29 -13.52
CA GLU A 59 32.95 -78.69 -13.11
C GLU A 59 31.67 -79.35 -12.57
N LEU A 60 30.90 -78.63 -11.75
CA LEU A 60 29.63 -79.10 -11.19
C LEU A 60 28.57 -79.31 -12.27
N CYS A 61 28.48 -78.41 -13.26
CA CYS A 61 27.57 -78.56 -14.40
C CYS A 61 27.97 -79.72 -15.33
N ASP A 62 29.26 -79.93 -15.56
CA ASP A 62 29.77 -81.01 -16.39
C ASP A 62 29.49 -82.39 -15.74
N ILE A 63 29.66 -82.51 -14.41
CA ILE A 63 29.24 -83.68 -13.61
C ILE A 63 27.72 -83.89 -13.72
N LEU A 64 26.92 -82.84 -13.56
CA LEU A 64 25.46 -82.91 -13.64
C LEU A 64 24.96 -83.29 -15.05
N GLU A 65 25.69 -82.96 -16.12
CA GLU A 65 25.39 -83.34 -17.51
C GLU A 65 25.82 -84.78 -17.81
N ALA A 66 27.03 -85.19 -17.39
CA ALA A 66 27.55 -86.54 -17.58
C ALA A 66 26.63 -87.62 -16.97
N GLU A 67 26.25 -87.44 -15.70
CA GLU A 67 25.37 -88.36 -14.97
C GLU A 67 23.88 -88.21 -15.33
N LYS A 68 23.53 -87.31 -16.27
CA LYS A 68 22.15 -87.02 -16.71
C LYS A 68 21.20 -86.75 -15.54
N SER A 69 21.71 -86.03 -14.54
CA SER A 69 21.04 -85.74 -13.28
C SER A 69 19.66 -85.10 -13.48
N ALA A 70 18.73 -85.39 -12.58
CA ALA A 70 17.34 -84.96 -12.74
C ALA A 70 17.18 -83.42 -12.71
N THR A 71 16.22 -82.88 -13.47
CA THR A 71 15.90 -81.44 -13.52
C THR A 71 15.70 -80.76 -12.15
N PRO A 72 15.11 -81.40 -11.11
CA PRO A 72 15.02 -80.80 -9.77
C PRO A 72 16.39 -80.49 -9.14
N THR A 73 17.41 -81.32 -9.41
CA THR A 73 18.77 -81.15 -8.87
C THR A 73 19.44 -79.90 -9.41
N TRP A 74 19.41 -79.69 -10.74
CA TRP A 74 19.86 -78.45 -11.40
C TRP A 74 19.17 -77.21 -10.82
N VAL A 75 17.86 -77.31 -10.55
CA VAL A 75 17.08 -76.23 -9.95
C VAL A 75 17.49 -75.97 -8.50
N GLN A 76 17.75 -77.01 -7.69
CA GLN A 76 18.24 -76.88 -6.32
C GLN A 76 19.63 -76.23 -6.26
N VAL A 77 20.56 -76.66 -7.12
CA VAL A 77 21.92 -76.08 -7.24
C VAL A 77 21.85 -74.59 -7.57
N ALA A 78 21.10 -74.20 -8.60
CA ALA A 78 20.93 -72.80 -8.96
C ALA A 78 20.27 -71.98 -7.83
N VAL A 79 19.32 -72.56 -7.09
CA VAL A 79 18.71 -71.90 -5.93
C VAL A 79 19.67 -71.79 -4.74
N ALA A 80 20.62 -72.72 -4.57
CA ALA A 80 21.69 -72.63 -3.56
C ALA A 80 22.71 -71.52 -3.90
N TYR A 81 23.15 -71.39 -5.16
CA TYR A 81 23.94 -70.24 -5.60
C TYR A 81 23.18 -68.91 -5.36
N ALA A 82 21.87 -68.86 -5.65
CA ALA A 82 21.04 -67.69 -5.37
C ALA A 82 20.87 -67.40 -3.86
N LYS A 83 20.78 -68.42 -2.99
CA LYS A 83 20.77 -68.30 -1.50
C LYS A 83 22.03 -67.56 -1.02
N ARG A 84 23.19 -67.81 -1.66
CA ARG A 84 24.47 -67.11 -1.41
C ARG A 84 24.64 -65.77 -2.14
N LYS A 85 23.58 -65.22 -2.76
CA LYS A 85 23.60 -64.03 -3.64
C LYS A 85 24.46 -64.15 -4.92
N ARG A 86 25.02 -65.32 -5.24
CA ARG A 86 25.73 -65.58 -6.50
C ARG A 86 24.71 -65.83 -7.63
N ILE A 87 23.98 -64.79 -8.00
CA ILE A 87 22.85 -64.91 -8.92
C ILE A 87 23.31 -65.07 -10.38
N GLU A 88 24.54 -64.69 -10.72
CA GLU A 88 25.09 -64.81 -12.09
C GLU A 88 25.48 -66.26 -12.40
N THR A 89 26.24 -66.92 -11.52
CA THR A 89 26.49 -68.37 -11.64
C THR A 89 25.18 -69.17 -11.61
N ALA A 90 24.21 -68.80 -10.77
CA ALA A 90 22.88 -69.41 -10.76
C ALA A 90 22.12 -69.24 -12.11
N ILE A 91 22.31 -68.11 -12.81
CA ILE A 91 21.77 -67.88 -14.15
C ILE A 91 22.46 -68.80 -15.17
N ASP A 92 23.78 -68.93 -15.09
CA ASP A 92 24.57 -69.68 -16.07
C ASP A 92 24.36 -71.21 -15.93
N VAL A 93 24.26 -71.73 -14.70
CA VAL A 93 23.81 -73.10 -14.40
C VAL A 93 22.46 -73.40 -15.07
N LEU A 94 21.48 -72.47 -14.99
CA LEU A 94 20.18 -72.66 -15.64
C LEU A 94 20.21 -72.43 -17.16
N LYS A 95 21.17 -71.67 -17.71
CA LYS A 95 21.40 -71.61 -19.16
C LYS A 95 21.93 -72.94 -19.69
N GLN A 96 22.91 -73.55 -19.01
CA GLN A 96 23.43 -74.89 -19.35
C GLN A 96 22.30 -75.93 -19.26
N ALA A 97 21.55 -75.97 -18.15
CA ALA A 97 20.37 -76.83 -18.03
C ALA A 97 19.35 -76.62 -19.18
N THR A 98 19.13 -75.38 -19.63
CA THR A 98 18.22 -75.09 -20.76
C THR A 98 18.72 -75.69 -22.09
N GLN A 99 20.03 -75.88 -22.27
CA GLN A 99 20.63 -76.54 -23.43
C GLN A 99 20.50 -78.07 -23.31
N VAL A 100 20.89 -78.65 -22.17
CA VAL A 100 20.79 -80.10 -21.89
C VAL A 100 19.34 -80.60 -22.03
N PHE A 101 18.39 -79.94 -21.37
CA PHE A 101 16.97 -80.31 -21.38
C PHE A 101 16.20 -79.78 -22.61
N ASN A 102 16.86 -79.29 -23.67
CA ASN A 102 16.19 -78.75 -24.85
C ASN A 102 15.33 -79.81 -25.59
N ARG A 103 15.62 -81.11 -25.43
CA ARG A 103 14.82 -82.24 -25.96
C ARG A 103 13.91 -82.92 -24.91
N ALA A 104 13.84 -82.41 -23.69
CA ALA A 104 13.09 -83.02 -22.58
C ALA A 104 11.58 -82.72 -22.65
N ARG A 105 10.82 -83.25 -21.67
CA ARG A 105 9.37 -82.97 -21.58
C ARG A 105 9.13 -81.49 -21.30
N GLY A 106 7.99 -80.98 -21.77
CA GLY A 106 7.63 -79.57 -21.65
C GLY A 106 7.56 -79.07 -20.21
N GLU A 107 7.10 -79.90 -19.27
CA GLU A 107 6.94 -79.55 -17.86
C GLU A 107 8.27 -79.32 -17.14
N ASP A 108 9.26 -80.19 -17.37
CA ASP A 108 10.62 -80.05 -16.82
C ASP A 108 11.29 -78.79 -17.36
N ARG A 109 11.20 -78.57 -18.69
CA ARG A 109 11.69 -77.37 -19.37
C ARG A 109 11.02 -76.10 -18.87
N LEU A 110 9.72 -76.14 -18.59
CA LEU A 110 8.94 -75.02 -18.05
C LEU A 110 9.43 -74.63 -16.64
N SER A 111 9.81 -75.60 -15.81
CA SER A 111 10.40 -75.35 -14.48
C SER A 111 11.73 -74.57 -14.58
N ILE A 112 12.64 -75.01 -15.46
CA ILE A 112 13.93 -74.36 -15.71
C ILE A 112 13.73 -72.92 -16.22
N LEU A 113 12.89 -72.74 -17.25
CA LEU A 113 12.63 -71.42 -17.84
C LEU A 113 11.96 -70.46 -16.85
N ASN A 114 11.04 -70.95 -16.02
CA ASN A 114 10.44 -70.17 -14.93
C ASN A 114 11.52 -69.73 -13.91
N GLY A 115 12.40 -70.63 -13.49
CA GLY A 115 13.55 -70.32 -12.63
C GLY A 115 14.44 -69.22 -13.22
N LEU A 116 14.90 -69.42 -14.47
CA LEU A 116 15.76 -68.48 -15.18
C LEU A 116 15.10 -67.09 -15.36
N CYS A 117 13.80 -67.04 -15.67
CA CYS A 117 13.04 -65.79 -15.74
C CYS A 117 13.04 -65.03 -14.40
N TRP A 118 12.83 -65.72 -13.28
CA TRP A 118 12.87 -65.10 -11.95
C TRP A 118 14.28 -64.65 -11.54
N LEU A 119 15.34 -65.34 -11.96
CA LEU A 119 16.72 -64.88 -11.72
C LEU A 119 17.06 -63.63 -12.56
N TYR A 120 16.64 -63.56 -13.83
CA TYR A 120 16.77 -62.33 -14.63
C TYR A 120 15.98 -61.16 -14.03
N LEU A 121 14.76 -61.38 -13.54
CA LEU A 121 13.96 -60.37 -12.84
C LEU A 121 14.58 -59.94 -11.49
N LEU A 122 15.38 -60.80 -10.86
CA LEU A 122 16.16 -60.47 -9.67
C LEU A 122 17.38 -59.62 -10.04
N LYS A 123 18.19 -60.04 -11.03
CA LYS A 123 19.33 -59.26 -11.51
C LYS A 123 18.97 -57.90 -12.09
N CYS A 124 17.83 -57.78 -12.75
CA CYS A 124 17.30 -56.49 -13.20
C CYS A 124 17.19 -55.43 -12.08
N ARG A 125 17.03 -55.85 -10.81
CA ARG A 125 16.95 -54.93 -9.65
C ARG A 125 18.32 -54.53 -9.08
N GLU A 126 19.36 -55.32 -9.36
CA GLU A 126 20.75 -55.09 -8.90
C GLU A 126 21.58 -54.38 -9.97
N ALA A 127 21.31 -54.66 -11.24
CA ALA A 127 22.04 -54.10 -12.39
C ALA A 127 21.91 -52.56 -12.47
N PRO A 128 22.88 -51.84 -13.05
CA PRO A 128 22.79 -50.40 -13.20
C PRO A 128 21.87 -49.99 -14.37
N ARG A 129 21.23 -48.83 -14.24
CA ARG A 129 20.41 -48.17 -15.27
C ARG A 129 21.26 -47.44 -16.32
N VAL A 130 22.37 -46.87 -15.89
CA VAL A 130 23.34 -46.14 -16.73
C VAL A 130 24.71 -46.77 -16.50
N ARG A 131 25.55 -46.89 -17.54
CA ARG A 131 26.90 -47.44 -17.38
C ARG A 131 27.72 -46.52 -16.45
N PRO A 132 28.38 -47.05 -15.39
CA PRO A 132 29.32 -46.25 -14.60
C PRO A 132 30.47 -45.76 -15.49
N GLN A 133 30.97 -44.56 -15.23
CA GLN A 133 31.96 -43.91 -16.13
C GLN A 133 33.32 -44.62 -16.17
N ASN A 134 33.62 -45.47 -15.18
CA ASN A 134 34.89 -46.18 -15.03
C ASN A 134 34.74 -47.71 -15.17
N ALA A 135 33.71 -48.20 -15.87
CA ALA A 135 33.39 -49.62 -15.97
C ALA A 135 33.77 -50.24 -17.33
N ASP A 136 34.26 -51.48 -17.29
CA ASP A 136 34.54 -52.29 -18.48
C ASP A 136 33.30 -52.53 -19.36
N GLY A 137 33.54 -52.83 -20.64
CA GLY A 137 32.52 -52.87 -21.68
C GLY A 137 31.37 -53.86 -21.48
N ASP A 138 31.55 -54.86 -20.61
CA ASP A 138 30.64 -56.00 -20.39
C ASP A 138 29.55 -55.77 -19.31
N VAL A 139 29.49 -54.58 -18.69
CA VAL A 139 28.45 -54.26 -17.69
C VAL A 139 27.05 -54.19 -18.32
N LYS A 140 26.22 -55.18 -17.98
CA LYS A 140 24.87 -55.41 -18.52
C LYS A 140 23.82 -54.57 -17.79
N LEU A 141 23.21 -53.62 -18.51
CA LEU A 141 22.20 -52.68 -17.99
C LEU A 141 20.85 -53.36 -17.65
N LYS A 142 20.03 -52.71 -16.81
CA LYS A 142 18.67 -53.17 -16.45
C LYS A 142 17.81 -53.57 -17.66
N GLU A 143 17.90 -52.83 -18.76
CA GLU A 143 17.10 -53.10 -19.97
C GLU A 143 17.50 -54.41 -20.65
N TYR A 144 18.79 -54.78 -20.68
CA TYR A 144 19.24 -56.08 -21.19
C TYR A 144 18.56 -57.22 -20.42
N TRP A 145 18.56 -57.16 -19.09
CA TRP A 145 17.91 -58.18 -18.26
C TRP A 145 16.38 -58.22 -18.44
N ILE A 146 15.72 -57.09 -18.72
CA ILE A 146 14.30 -57.04 -19.10
C ILE A 146 14.06 -57.72 -20.44
N GLN A 147 14.93 -57.48 -21.43
CA GLN A 147 14.84 -58.13 -22.75
C GLN A 147 15.06 -59.65 -22.63
N SER A 148 16.09 -60.10 -21.89
CA SER A 148 16.34 -61.52 -21.60
C SER A 148 15.18 -62.20 -20.85
N ALA A 149 14.63 -61.53 -19.83
CA ALA A 149 13.45 -62.02 -19.11
C ALA A 149 12.21 -62.11 -20.02
N THR A 150 12.04 -61.16 -20.95
CA THR A 150 10.95 -61.17 -21.94
C THR A 150 11.08 -62.34 -22.91
N GLY A 151 12.30 -62.64 -23.40
CA GLY A 151 12.57 -63.79 -24.26
C GLY A 151 12.19 -65.12 -23.58
N VAL A 152 12.76 -65.39 -22.40
CA VAL A 152 12.47 -66.61 -21.63
C VAL A 152 10.99 -66.73 -21.25
N LEU A 153 10.32 -65.62 -20.92
CA LEU A 153 8.88 -65.61 -20.63
C LEU A 153 8.05 -65.97 -21.86
N ASN A 154 8.46 -65.56 -23.06
CA ASN A 154 7.79 -65.92 -24.31
C ASN A 154 8.00 -67.41 -24.63
N ASP A 155 9.21 -67.94 -24.44
CA ASP A 155 9.48 -69.38 -24.62
C ASP A 155 8.74 -70.26 -23.62
N ALA A 156 8.66 -69.86 -22.34
CA ALA A 156 7.82 -70.53 -21.35
C ALA A 156 6.33 -70.46 -21.73
N SER A 157 5.87 -69.33 -22.28
CA SER A 157 4.47 -69.15 -22.73
C SER A 157 4.11 -70.00 -23.96
N ARG A 158 5.10 -70.36 -24.81
CA ARG A 158 4.90 -71.29 -25.93
C ARG A 158 4.63 -72.73 -25.45
N ILE A 159 5.12 -73.10 -24.26
CA ILE A 159 4.93 -74.42 -23.67
C ILE A 159 3.61 -74.48 -22.88
N SER A 160 3.38 -73.52 -21.97
CA SER A 160 2.15 -73.45 -21.17
C SER A 160 1.78 -72.01 -20.83
N PRO A 161 0.83 -71.38 -21.55
CA PRO A 161 0.45 -69.99 -21.32
C PRO A 161 -0.39 -69.77 -20.05
N SER A 162 -0.89 -70.85 -19.43
CA SER A 162 -1.75 -70.83 -18.23
C SER A 162 -1.00 -71.08 -16.91
N HIS A 163 0.31 -71.34 -16.95
CA HIS A 163 1.09 -71.67 -15.75
C HIS A 163 1.16 -70.49 -14.75
N PRO A 164 0.63 -70.60 -13.51
CA PRO A 164 0.42 -69.44 -12.63
C PRO A 164 1.67 -68.61 -12.28
N PRO A 165 2.87 -69.20 -12.09
CA PRO A 165 4.11 -68.46 -11.94
C PRO A 165 4.46 -67.52 -13.11
N LEU A 166 4.04 -67.83 -14.35
CA LEU A 166 4.28 -66.94 -15.51
C LEU A 166 3.42 -65.68 -15.47
N PHE A 167 2.18 -65.77 -14.97
CA PHE A 167 1.34 -64.59 -14.77
C PHE A 167 1.96 -63.63 -13.74
N LEU A 168 2.51 -64.16 -12.65
CA LEU A 168 3.30 -63.37 -11.68
C LEU A 168 4.56 -62.77 -12.32
N ALA A 169 5.36 -63.56 -13.04
CA ALA A 169 6.58 -63.08 -13.69
C ALA A 169 6.28 -61.97 -14.70
N ARG A 170 5.23 -62.14 -15.53
CA ARG A 170 4.76 -61.14 -16.49
C ARG A 170 4.27 -59.85 -15.81
N GLY A 171 3.52 -59.95 -14.72
CA GLY A 171 3.09 -58.80 -13.92
C GLY A 171 4.25 -58.01 -13.31
N VAL A 172 5.27 -58.71 -12.80
CA VAL A 172 6.49 -58.10 -12.24
C VAL A 172 7.37 -57.48 -13.35
N LEU A 173 7.51 -58.15 -14.50
CA LEU A 173 8.21 -57.62 -15.67
C LEU A 173 7.59 -56.30 -16.16
N TYR A 174 6.26 -56.24 -16.28
CA TYR A 174 5.57 -55.00 -16.65
C TYR A 174 5.71 -53.92 -15.58
N LEU A 175 5.70 -54.25 -14.28
CA LEU A 175 5.97 -53.28 -13.21
C LEU A 175 7.37 -52.67 -13.28
N LEU A 176 8.41 -53.45 -13.60
CA LEU A 176 9.79 -52.96 -13.76
C LEU A 176 9.90 -52.10 -15.03
N LYS A 177 9.35 -52.55 -16.16
CA LYS A 177 9.31 -51.76 -17.41
C LYS A 177 8.58 -50.42 -17.21
N ALA A 178 7.45 -50.43 -16.52
CA ALA A 178 6.69 -49.24 -16.15
C ALA A 178 7.39 -48.33 -15.11
N SER A 179 8.50 -48.75 -14.49
CA SER A 179 9.31 -47.89 -13.63
C SER A 179 10.37 -47.12 -14.42
N LEU A 180 11.00 -47.76 -15.42
CA LEU A 180 12.06 -47.17 -16.24
C LEU A 180 11.54 -46.20 -17.31
N GLN A 181 10.27 -46.32 -17.72
CA GLN A 181 9.63 -45.38 -18.65
C GLN A 181 9.70 -43.92 -18.17
N GLY A 182 9.75 -42.98 -19.11
CA GLY A 182 9.84 -41.55 -18.84
C GLY A 182 8.63 -40.98 -18.07
N PRO A 183 8.82 -39.86 -17.35
CA PRO A 183 7.72 -39.10 -16.75
C PRO A 183 6.76 -38.58 -17.84
N ALA A 184 5.53 -38.21 -17.45
CA ALA A 184 4.65 -37.48 -18.35
C ALA A 184 5.15 -36.04 -18.54
N THR A 185 5.26 -35.60 -19.79
CA THR A 185 5.61 -34.23 -20.19
C THR A 185 4.40 -33.30 -20.30
N ALA A 186 3.20 -33.86 -20.54
CA ALA A 186 1.96 -33.10 -20.61
C ALA A 186 1.40 -32.75 -19.22
N ALA A 187 0.87 -31.54 -19.08
CA ALA A 187 0.19 -31.09 -17.87
C ALA A 187 -1.04 -31.95 -17.53
N GLY A 188 -1.40 -32.01 -16.23
CA GLY A 188 -2.59 -32.71 -15.73
C GLY A 188 -2.47 -34.22 -15.55
N SER A 189 -1.65 -34.95 -16.34
CA SER A 189 -1.53 -36.41 -16.16
C SER A 189 -0.44 -36.82 -15.15
N THR A 190 -0.84 -37.51 -14.09
CA THR A 190 0.09 -38.04 -13.07
C THR A 190 1.02 -39.14 -13.61
N VAL A 191 0.59 -39.86 -14.65
CA VAL A 191 1.27 -41.00 -15.28
C VAL A 191 1.24 -40.82 -16.81
N SER A 192 2.33 -41.12 -17.53
CA SER A 192 2.36 -41.08 -18.99
C SER A 192 1.42 -42.15 -19.59
N PRO A 193 0.79 -41.94 -20.77
CA PRO A 193 -0.22 -42.85 -21.30
C PRO A 193 0.33 -44.27 -21.50
N GLU A 194 1.54 -44.41 -22.04
CA GLU A 194 2.23 -45.69 -22.18
C GLU A 194 2.47 -46.39 -20.83
N ARG A 195 2.82 -45.61 -19.80
CA ARG A 195 3.08 -46.10 -18.45
C ARG A 195 1.78 -46.51 -17.74
N MET A 196 0.68 -45.81 -18.01
CA MET A 196 -0.64 -46.21 -17.53
C MET A 196 -1.10 -47.50 -18.21
N GLU A 197 -0.82 -47.67 -19.50
CA GLU A 197 -1.16 -48.88 -20.24
C GLU A 197 -0.33 -50.10 -19.83
N THR A 198 1.00 -49.96 -19.67
CA THR A 198 1.84 -51.04 -19.11
C THR A 198 1.44 -51.40 -17.68
N LEU A 199 0.98 -50.43 -16.87
CA LEU A 199 0.41 -50.70 -15.55
C LEU A 199 -0.94 -51.44 -15.61
N LYS A 200 -1.84 -51.15 -16.56
CA LYS A 200 -3.07 -51.95 -16.75
C LYS A 200 -2.73 -53.39 -17.15
N GLN A 201 -1.75 -53.58 -18.02
CA GLN A 201 -1.27 -54.91 -18.42
C GLN A 201 -0.67 -55.67 -17.23
N ALA A 202 0.08 -54.99 -16.36
CA ALA A 202 0.54 -55.55 -15.09
C ALA A 202 -0.63 -55.95 -14.17
N ALA A 203 -1.62 -55.06 -13.98
CA ALA A 203 -2.82 -55.34 -13.17
C ALA A 203 -3.55 -56.59 -13.65
N LYS A 204 -3.83 -56.69 -14.96
CA LYS A 204 -4.48 -57.85 -15.57
C LYS A 204 -3.71 -59.15 -15.30
N CYS A 205 -2.38 -59.14 -15.45
CA CYS A 205 -1.55 -60.31 -15.15
C CYS A 205 -1.64 -60.76 -13.67
N PHE A 206 -1.71 -59.82 -12.73
CA PHE A 206 -1.94 -60.15 -11.32
C PHE A 206 -3.38 -60.64 -11.04
N GLU A 207 -4.38 -60.15 -11.76
CA GLU A 207 -5.77 -60.65 -11.66
C GLU A 207 -5.94 -62.05 -12.25
N ASP A 208 -5.28 -62.34 -13.38
CA ASP A 208 -5.27 -63.68 -13.97
C ASP A 208 -4.51 -64.68 -13.06
N ALA A 209 -3.43 -64.24 -12.40
CA ALA A 209 -2.75 -65.01 -11.35
C ALA A 209 -3.62 -65.26 -10.10
N LEU A 210 -4.47 -64.30 -9.72
CA LEU A 210 -5.44 -64.46 -8.64
C LEU A 210 -6.58 -65.41 -9.03
N ARG A 211 -7.09 -65.32 -10.27
CA ARG A 211 -8.12 -66.23 -10.81
C ARG A 211 -7.61 -67.68 -10.83
N ALA A 212 -6.39 -67.89 -11.33
CA ALA A 212 -5.74 -69.21 -11.37
C ALA A 212 -5.39 -69.80 -9.99
N SER A 213 -5.52 -69.03 -8.90
CA SER A 213 -5.21 -69.45 -7.52
C SER A 213 -6.38 -69.31 -6.55
N ASN A 214 -7.61 -69.15 -7.06
CA ASN A 214 -8.83 -68.93 -6.28
C ASN A 214 -8.68 -67.82 -5.21
N GLY A 215 -7.98 -66.75 -5.56
CA GLY A 215 -7.73 -65.59 -4.69
C GLY A 215 -6.71 -65.79 -3.55
N ARG A 216 -6.13 -67.00 -3.40
CA ARG A 216 -5.24 -67.33 -2.27
C ARG A 216 -3.79 -66.84 -2.43
N ASN A 217 -3.36 -66.48 -3.63
CA ASN A 217 -1.96 -66.08 -3.88
C ASN A 217 -1.65 -64.66 -3.35
N LEU A 218 -1.01 -64.60 -2.18
CA LEU A 218 -0.59 -63.35 -1.51
C LEU A 218 0.32 -62.48 -2.37
N MET A 219 1.25 -63.07 -3.13
CA MET A 219 2.17 -62.32 -3.99
C MET A 219 1.44 -61.67 -5.18
N ALA A 220 0.36 -62.29 -5.66
CA ALA A 220 -0.51 -61.69 -6.67
C ALA A 220 -1.34 -60.52 -6.10
N LYS A 221 -1.87 -60.65 -4.86
CA LYS A 221 -2.50 -59.53 -4.14
C LYS A 221 -1.51 -58.36 -3.97
N MET A 222 -0.28 -58.66 -3.54
CA MET A 222 0.80 -57.67 -3.32
C MET A 222 1.17 -56.94 -4.63
N GLY A 223 1.29 -57.68 -5.74
CA GLY A 223 1.50 -57.13 -7.08
C GLY A 223 0.37 -56.19 -7.51
N LYS A 224 -0.89 -56.59 -7.33
CA LYS A 224 -2.06 -55.74 -7.64
C LYS A 224 -2.09 -54.46 -6.79
N ALA A 225 -1.86 -54.55 -5.49
CA ALA A 225 -1.77 -53.38 -4.60
C ALA A 225 -0.62 -52.43 -5.02
N ARG A 226 0.53 -52.99 -5.42
CA ARG A 226 1.67 -52.20 -5.93
C ARG A 226 1.37 -51.53 -7.27
N VAL A 227 0.57 -52.16 -8.15
CA VAL A 227 0.08 -51.55 -9.39
C VAL A 227 -0.90 -50.41 -9.10
N HIS A 228 -1.89 -50.62 -8.22
CA HIS A 228 -2.82 -49.57 -7.79
C HIS A 228 -2.09 -48.34 -7.24
N TYR A 229 -1.05 -48.54 -6.43
CA TYR A 229 -0.19 -47.45 -5.94
C TYR A 229 0.51 -46.71 -7.10
N SER A 230 1.07 -47.42 -8.08
CA SER A 230 1.67 -46.80 -9.28
C SER A 230 0.65 -46.06 -10.16
N MET A 231 -0.63 -46.44 -10.13
CA MET A 231 -1.73 -45.76 -10.83
C MET A 231 -2.25 -44.52 -10.07
N GLY A 232 -1.74 -44.22 -8.87
CA GLY A 232 -2.26 -43.15 -8.00
C GLY A 232 -3.52 -43.53 -7.21
N LYS A 233 -3.98 -44.79 -7.27
CA LYS A 233 -5.14 -45.29 -6.53
C LYS A 233 -4.76 -45.68 -5.09
N TRP A 234 -4.31 -44.71 -4.30
CA TRP A 234 -3.72 -44.96 -2.98
C TRP A 234 -4.70 -45.62 -2.00
N ALA A 235 -5.98 -45.27 -2.03
CA ALA A 235 -7.01 -45.89 -1.18
C ALA A 235 -7.28 -47.37 -1.54
N ASP A 236 -7.31 -47.71 -2.84
CA ASP A 236 -7.45 -49.10 -3.30
C ASP A 236 -6.19 -49.92 -3.05
N ALA A 237 -5.02 -49.28 -3.07
CA ALA A 237 -3.74 -49.89 -2.69
C ALA A 237 -3.67 -50.16 -1.18
N LEU A 238 -4.09 -49.20 -0.34
CA LEU A 238 -4.13 -49.32 1.11
C LEU A 238 -5.00 -50.50 1.55
N LYS A 239 -6.25 -50.57 1.06
CA LYS A 239 -7.13 -51.73 1.24
C LYS A 239 -6.48 -53.01 0.72
N GLY A 240 -5.84 -52.94 -0.45
CA GLY A 240 -5.09 -54.07 -1.03
C GLY A 240 -4.00 -54.63 -0.10
N TYR A 241 -3.26 -53.79 0.62
CA TYR A 241 -2.25 -54.22 1.59
C TYR A 241 -2.84 -54.64 2.94
N GLN A 242 -3.91 -53.97 3.41
CA GLN A 242 -4.64 -54.35 4.63
C GLN A 242 -5.23 -55.77 4.50
N ASN A 243 -5.93 -56.06 3.40
CA ASN A 243 -6.49 -57.38 3.08
C ASN A 243 -5.43 -58.49 2.88
N ILE A 244 -4.13 -58.15 2.78
CA ILE A 244 -3.03 -59.11 2.82
C ILE A 244 -2.66 -59.39 4.28
N LEU A 245 -2.45 -58.34 5.07
CA LEU A 245 -2.07 -58.42 6.48
C LEU A 245 -3.14 -59.14 7.33
N GLU A 246 -4.42 -58.89 7.07
CA GLU A 246 -5.56 -59.63 7.64
C GLU A 246 -5.50 -61.13 7.33
N SER A 247 -5.09 -61.49 6.10
CA SER A 247 -5.04 -62.88 5.66
C SER A 247 -3.76 -63.62 6.04
N SER A 248 -2.69 -62.91 6.43
CA SER A 248 -1.41 -63.48 6.87
C SER A 248 -0.59 -62.41 7.64
N PRO A 249 -0.78 -62.29 8.96
CA PRO A 249 -0.06 -61.31 9.79
C PRO A 249 1.47 -61.47 9.76
N ASP A 250 1.95 -62.71 9.63
CA ASP A 250 3.37 -63.07 9.76
C ASP A 250 4.19 -62.88 8.47
N LEU A 251 3.60 -62.31 7.42
CA LEU A 251 4.29 -62.02 6.17
C LEU A 251 5.29 -60.87 6.35
N LEU A 252 6.59 -61.20 6.39
CA LEU A 252 7.70 -60.24 6.53
C LEU A 252 8.55 -60.05 5.25
N ASP A 253 8.44 -60.96 4.27
CA ASP A 253 9.25 -60.95 3.04
C ASP A 253 8.38 -61.16 1.78
N PRO A 254 7.85 -60.08 1.17
CA PRO A 254 7.96 -58.67 1.55
C PRO A 254 6.84 -58.22 2.50
N ASP A 255 7.19 -57.41 3.50
CA ASP A 255 6.27 -56.86 4.50
C ASP A 255 5.23 -55.87 3.90
N PRO A 256 3.91 -56.15 3.99
CA PRO A 256 2.87 -55.24 3.51
C PRO A 256 2.80 -53.92 4.29
N ARG A 257 3.30 -53.85 5.54
CA ARG A 257 3.24 -52.65 6.39
C ARG A 257 3.98 -51.47 5.78
N ILE A 258 5.07 -51.74 5.06
CA ILE A 258 5.81 -50.72 4.29
C ILE A 258 4.90 -50.11 3.21
N GLY A 259 4.13 -50.93 2.50
CA GLY A 259 3.14 -50.51 1.51
C GLY A 259 1.98 -49.72 2.12
N ILE A 260 1.47 -50.14 3.28
CA ILE A 260 0.46 -49.43 4.07
C ILE A 260 0.95 -48.01 4.41
N GLY A 261 2.13 -47.89 5.03
CA GLY A 261 2.69 -46.57 5.39
C GLY A 261 2.97 -45.68 4.18
N CYS A 262 3.44 -46.24 3.06
CA CYS A 262 3.57 -45.48 1.81
C CYS A 262 2.21 -44.97 1.30
N CYS A 263 1.11 -45.72 1.45
CA CYS A 263 -0.22 -45.24 1.07
C CYS A 263 -0.69 -44.12 2.00
N PHE A 264 -0.55 -44.28 3.32
CA PHE A 264 -0.88 -43.23 4.30
C PHE A 264 -0.10 -41.93 4.03
N TRP A 265 1.19 -42.03 3.70
CA TRP A 265 2.01 -40.86 3.34
C TRP A 265 1.47 -40.10 2.12
N GLN A 266 1.06 -40.80 1.04
CA GLN A 266 0.47 -40.15 -0.14
C GLN A 266 -0.93 -39.56 0.16
N LEU A 267 -1.66 -40.15 1.11
CA LEU A 267 -2.96 -39.64 1.59
C LEU A 267 -2.82 -38.48 2.60
N GLY A 268 -1.60 -38.12 3.01
CA GLY A 268 -1.32 -37.04 3.96
C GLY A 268 -1.22 -37.47 5.44
N HIS A 269 -1.58 -38.71 5.76
CA HIS A 269 -1.56 -39.29 7.11
C HIS A 269 -0.13 -39.72 7.52
N LYS A 270 0.78 -38.74 7.66
CA LYS A 270 2.22 -38.99 7.84
C LYS A 270 2.57 -39.71 9.15
N ASP A 271 1.80 -39.49 10.22
CA ASP A 271 2.05 -40.13 11.51
C ASP A 271 1.56 -41.59 11.55
N GLU A 272 0.45 -41.90 10.88
CA GLU A 272 0.01 -43.28 10.63
C GLU A 272 1.00 -44.04 9.76
N ALA A 273 1.64 -43.36 8.80
CA ALA A 273 2.74 -43.91 8.02
C ALA A 273 3.96 -44.26 8.89
N ALA A 274 4.36 -43.36 9.80
CA ALA A 274 5.44 -43.60 10.74
C ALA A 274 5.13 -44.79 11.68
N ASN A 275 3.91 -44.90 12.20
CA ASN A 275 3.47 -46.03 13.01
C ASN A 275 3.57 -47.37 12.25
N ALA A 276 3.15 -47.39 10.97
CA ALA A 276 3.26 -48.58 10.12
C ALA A 276 4.72 -49.00 9.85
N TRP A 277 5.63 -48.02 9.67
CA TRP A 277 7.06 -48.28 9.46
C TRP A 277 7.79 -48.65 10.76
N GLN A 278 7.45 -48.04 11.89
CA GLN A 278 7.96 -48.44 13.20
C GLN A 278 7.55 -49.89 13.51
N ARG A 279 6.30 -50.28 13.25
CA ARG A 279 5.86 -51.68 13.42
C ARG A 279 6.57 -52.66 12.47
N SER A 280 7.01 -52.21 11.30
CA SER A 280 7.89 -52.98 10.40
C SER A 280 9.28 -53.18 11.02
N LEU A 281 9.84 -52.16 11.68
CA LEU A 281 11.14 -52.22 12.36
C LEU A 281 11.12 -53.07 13.64
N GLU A 282 10.04 -53.04 14.41
CA GLU A 282 9.85 -53.91 15.58
C GLU A 282 9.89 -55.40 15.21
N LEU A 283 9.35 -55.76 14.05
CA LEU A 283 9.30 -57.14 13.53
C LEU A 283 10.55 -57.51 12.73
N ASN A 284 11.20 -56.54 12.08
CA ASN A 284 12.45 -56.74 11.35
C ASN A 284 13.38 -55.51 11.48
N PRO A 285 14.24 -55.46 12.51
CA PRO A 285 15.21 -54.37 12.69
C PRO A 285 16.24 -54.23 11.55
N LYS A 286 16.36 -55.23 10.67
CA LYS A 286 17.24 -55.21 9.48
C LYS A 286 16.52 -54.69 8.22
N SER A 287 15.29 -54.18 8.33
CA SER A 287 14.49 -53.63 7.23
C SER A 287 15.04 -52.28 6.73
N LYS A 288 16.02 -52.31 5.82
CA LYS A 288 16.65 -51.13 5.20
C LYS A 288 15.65 -50.09 4.66
N ILE A 289 14.49 -50.54 4.18
CA ILE A 289 13.45 -49.67 3.60
C ILE A 289 12.70 -48.92 4.71
N ALA A 290 12.24 -49.63 5.75
CA ALA A 290 11.52 -49.01 6.86
C ALA A 290 12.42 -48.03 7.65
N LEU A 291 13.71 -48.33 7.80
CA LEU A 291 14.69 -47.41 8.38
C LEU A 291 14.75 -46.08 7.59
N ILE A 292 14.95 -46.13 6.27
CA ILE A 292 15.05 -44.90 5.46
C ILE A 292 13.74 -44.11 5.45
N LEU A 293 12.58 -44.77 5.42
CA LEU A 293 11.29 -44.09 5.48
C LEU A 293 11.06 -43.40 6.85
N MET A 294 11.50 -44.00 7.96
CA MET A 294 11.52 -43.32 9.26
C MET A 294 12.51 -42.14 9.30
N GLY A 295 13.68 -42.26 8.65
CA GLY A 295 14.61 -41.13 8.49
C GLY A 295 13.98 -39.95 7.74
N ILE A 296 13.28 -40.23 6.64
CA ILE A 296 12.54 -39.23 5.85
C ILE A 296 11.40 -38.59 6.65
N TYR A 297 10.67 -39.37 7.47
CA TYR A 297 9.64 -38.84 8.37
C TYR A 297 10.20 -37.85 9.40
N ASN A 298 11.33 -38.17 10.04
CA ASN A 298 11.97 -37.26 11.00
C ASN A 298 12.47 -35.97 10.31
N PHE A 299 13.04 -36.05 9.10
CA PHE A 299 13.36 -34.83 8.32
C PHE A 299 12.11 -34.03 7.94
N GLN A 300 10.99 -34.69 7.61
CA GLN A 300 9.74 -34.00 7.32
C GLN A 300 9.18 -33.27 8.55
N GLN A 301 9.37 -33.77 9.78
CA GLN A 301 9.02 -33.02 10.99
C GLN A 301 9.87 -31.76 11.15
N THR A 302 11.17 -31.80 10.79
CA THR A 302 12.07 -30.64 10.92
C THR A 302 11.66 -29.45 10.07
N ALA A 303 10.93 -29.67 8.96
CA ALA A 303 10.42 -28.60 8.10
C ALA A 303 9.33 -27.71 8.73
N ASN A 304 8.74 -28.13 9.87
CA ASN A 304 7.74 -27.33 10.60
C ASN A 304 8.35 -26.46 11.72
N LEU A 305 9.61 -26.71 12.06
CA LEU A 305 10.35 -26.09 13.17
C LEU A 305 11.27 -24.97 12.65
N SER A 306 11.56 -23.99 13.51
CA SER A 306 12.62 -23.02 13.22
C SER A 306 13.99 -23.68 13.35
N THR A 307 14.98 -23.18 12.60
CA THR A 307 16.39 -23.57 12.72
C THR A 307 16.94 -23.37 14.15
N SER A 308 16.41 -22.39 14.88
CA SER A 308 16.80 -22.07 16.26
C SER A 308 16.14 -22.94 17.34
N ASP A 309 15.15 -23.80 17.02
CA ASP A 309 14.54 -24.69 18.01
C ASP A 309 15.48 -25.89 18.30
N PRO A 310 15.88 -26.15 19.56
CA PRO A 310 16.70 -27.34 19.90
C PRO A 310 16.13 -28.68 19.40
N LYS A 311 14.81 -28.77 19.20
CA LYS A 311 14.13 -29.93 18.61
C LYS A 311 14.54 -30.18 17.15
N PHE A 312 14.85 -29.14 16.38
CA PHE A 312 15.33 -29.24 14.99
C PHE A 312 16.64 -30.04 14.94
N ALA A 313 17.64 -29.64 15.74
CA ALA A 313 18.92 -30.33 15.86
C ALA A 313 18.75 -31.77 16.41
N ALA A 314 17.87 -31.97 17.39
CA ALA A 314 17.58 -33.28 17.96
C ALA A 314 16.98 -34.25 16.92
N LEU A 315 15.99 -33.81 16.14
CA LEU A 315 15.33 -34.63 15.11
C LEU A 315 16.27 -34.94 13.93
N ILE A 316 17.12 -34.01 13.50
CA ILE A 316 18.16 -34.28 12.50
C ILE A 316 19.14 -35.34 13.03
N LYS A 317 19.63 -35.19 14.26
CA LYS A 317 20.53 -36.17 14.90
C LYS A 317 19.88 -37.55 14.99
N LYS A 318 18.58 -37.60 15.33
CA LYS A 318 17.77 -38.82 15.38
C LYS A 318 17.65 -39.49 14.00
N ALA A 319 17.21 -38.72 12.99
CA ALA A 319 17.06 -39.17 11.60
C ALA A 319 18.35 -39.84 11.08
N THR A 320 19.49 -39.15 11.23
CA THR A 320 20.78 -39.65 10.75
C THR A 320 21.30 -40.83 11.57
N GLY A 321 21.29 -40.71 12.90
CA GLY A 321 21.95 -41.66 13.80
C GLY A 321 21.21 -42.98 13.99
N GLU A 322 19.91 -42.94 14.27
CA GLU A 322 19.11 -44.12 14.60
C GLU A 322 18.66 -44.89 13.36
N TYR A 323 18.45 -44.22 12.23
CA TYR A 323 17.79 -44.80 11.06
C TYR A 323 18.69 -44.87 9.82
N ILE A 324 19.23 -43.74 9.38
CA ILE A 324 19.92 -43.65 8.07
C ILE A 324 21.30 -44.32 8.10
N GLN A 325 22.09 -44.13 9.16
CA GLN A 325 23.40 -44.77 9.29
C GLN A 325 23.31 -46.31 9.41
N PRO A 326 22.40 -46.90 10.21
CA PRO A 326 22.16 -48.34 10.18
C PRO A 326 21.70 -48.87 8.81
N ALA A 327 20.82 -48.14 8.10
CA ALA A 327 20.39 -48.55 6.77
C ALA A 327 21.54 -48.59 5.76
N LEU A 328 22.45 -47.61 5.79
CA LEU A 328 23.62 -47.57 4.90
C LEU A 328 24.63 -48.68 5.22
N LYS A 329 24.75 -49.09 6.50
CA LYS A 329 25.55 -50.26 6.92
C LYS A 329 24.96 -51.59 6.46
N ILE A 330 23.64 -51.68 6.31
CA ILE A 330 22.94 -52.86 5.77
C ILE A 330 23.07 -52.90 4.24
N ASP A 331 22.96 -51.74 3.57
CA ASP A 331 23.05 -51.62 2.12
C ASP A 331 23.55 -50.23 1.67
N ASN A 332 24.80 -50.19 1.22
CA ASN A 332 25.49 -49.01 0.68
C ASN A 332 25.26 -48.81 -0.85
N GLN A 333 24.40 -49.62 -1.46
CA GLN A 333 24.00 -49.56 -2.88
C GLN A 333 22.52 -49.17 -3.06
N TYR A 334 21.71 -49.17 -1.99
CA TYR A 334 20.28 -48.84 -2.07
C TYR A 334 20.06 -47.37 -2.52
N PRO A 335 19.38 -47.09 -3.64
CA PRO A 335 19.37 -45.73 -4.23
C PRO A 335 18.73 -44.65 -3.35
N LEU A 336 17.73 -45.02 -2.54
CA LEU A 336 17.02 -44.06 -1.68
C LEU A 336 17.83 -43.70 -0.43
N SER A 337 18.54 -44.65 0.20
CA SER A 337 19.48 -44.30 1.29
C SER A 337 20.58 -43.39 0.76
N CYS A 338 21.11 -43.66 -0.44
CA CYS A 338 22.08 -42.79 -1.09
C CYS A 338 21.51 -41.36 -1.27
N ALA A 339 20.38 -41.17 -1.96
CA ALA A 339 19.82 -39.82 -2.16
C ALA A 339 19.57 -39.07 -0.83
N THR A 340 19.03 -39.74 0.20
CA THR A 340 18.79 -39.14 1.52
C THR A 340 20.11 -38.79 2.25
N VAL A 341 21.13 -39.65 2.20
CA VAL A 341 22.46 -39.37 2.77
C VAL A 341 23.14 -38.22 2.04
N GLY A 342 23.05 -38.17 0.71
CA GLY A 342 23.63 -37.10 -0.09
C GLY A 342 23.05 -35.72 0.25
N SER A 343 21.73 -35.62 0.47
CA SER A 343 21.10 -34.37 0.93
C SER A 343 21.62 -33.90 2.29
N TYR A 344 21.90 -34.83 3.20
CA TYR A 344 22.47 -34.52 4.52
C TYR A 344 23.97 -34.14 4.46
N LEU A 345 24.74 -34.81 3.60
CA LEU A 345 26.15 -34.48 3.38
C LEU A 345 26.33 -33.13 2.68
N ALA A 346 25.44 -32.77 1.75
CA ALA A 346 25.40 -31.44 1.12
C ALA A 346 25.15 -30.32 2.15
N LEU A 347 24.26 -30.53 3.13
CA LEU A 347 24.03 -29.60 4.24
C LEU A 347 25.30 -29.43 5.11
N ARG A 348 26.09 -30.49 5.27
CA ARG A 348 27.40 -30.47 5.94
C ARG A 348 28.57 -30.00 5.07
N ARG A 349 28.33 -29.59 3.81
CA ARG A 349 29.34 -29.22 2.80
C ARG A 349 30.40 -30.32 2.52
N ASP A 350 30.08 -31.60 2.75
CA ASP A 350 30.96 -32.74 2.46
C ASP A 350 30.87 -33.13 0.97
N LEU A 351 31.46 -32.29 0.11
CA LEU A 351 31.22 -32.29 -1.34
C LEU A 351 31.57 -33.62 -2.01
N ALA A 352 32.75 -34.18 -1.74
CA ALA A 352 33.23 -35.41 -2.37
C ALA A 352 32.31 -36.61 -2.07
N LYS A 353 31.97 -36.83 -0.79
CA LYS A 353 31.06 -37.92 -0.40
C LYS A 353 29.65 -37.69 -0.90
N THR A 354 29.19 -36.42 -0.96
CA THR A 354 27.91 -36.06 -1.59
C THR A 354 27.89 -36.51 -3.05
N GLU A 355 28.95 -36.24 -3.81
CA GLU A 355 29.01 -36.59 -5.23
C GLU A 355 29.04 -38.11 -5.46
N ASP A 356 29.86 -38.86 -4.71
CA ASP A 356 29.96 -40.32 -4.86
C ASP A 356 28.71 -41.08 -4.40
N VAL A 357 27.98 -40.50 -3.44
CA VAL A 357 26.66 -41.00 -3.03
C VAL A 357 25.61 -40.66 -4.09
N ALA A 358 25.64 -39.47 -4.69
CA ALA A 358 24.73 -39.05 -5.74
C ALA A 358 24.93 -39.83 -7.06
N LYS A 359 26.17 -40.11 -7.47
CA LYS A 359 26.50 -40.97 -8.63
C LYS A 359 25.81 -42.34 -8.50
N ARG A 360 26.01 -43.03 -7.37
CA ARG A 360 25.39 -44.33 -7.08
C ARG A 360 23.87 -44.29 -7.05
N ALA A 361 23.26 -43.19 -6.56
CA ALA A 361 21.81 -43.01 -6.59
C ALA A 361 21.25 -42.91 -8.02
N ILE A 362 21.96 -42.24 -8.94
CA ILE A 362 21.60 -42.13 -10.36
C ILE A 362 21.80 -43.48 -11.07
N GLU A 363 22.93 -44.14 -10.85
CA GLU A 363 23.32 -45.37 -11.54
C GLU A 363 22.39 -46.55 -11.20
N LEU A 364 21.97 -46.70 -9.94
CA LEU A 364 21.28 -47.90 -9.46
C LEU A 364 19.74 -47.78 -9.39
N THR A 365 19.16 -46.59 -9.62
CA THR A 365 17.71 -46.36 -9.43
C THR A 365 16.82 -46.89 -10.57
N ASP A 366 15.66 -47.45 -10.20
CA ASP A 366 14.52 -47.71 -11.09
C ASP A 366 13.56 -46.52 -11.22
N THR A 367 13.74 -45.47 -10.42
CA THR A 367 12.75 -44.40 -10.21
C THR A 367 13.32 -43.05 -10.61
N ASN A 368 12.67 -42.40 -11.58
CA ASN A 368 13.11 -41.13 -12.17
C ASN A 368 13.20 -39.99 -11.13
N ALA A 369 12.37 -40.01 -10.08
CA ALA A 369 12.44 -39.04 -8.97
C ALA A 369 13.79 -39.11 -8.22
N ILE A 370 14.29 -40.31 -7.90
CA ILE A 370 15.58 -40.50 -7.23
C ILE A 370 16.75 -40.11 -8.17
N ALA A 371 16.60 -40.35 -9.49
CA ALA A 371 17.59 -39.88 -10.47
C ALA A 371 17.64 -38.35 -10.52
N SER A 372 16.47 -37.69 -10.48
CA SER A 372 16.35 -36.23 -10.37
C SER A 372 17.02 -35.71 -9.10
N ASP A 373 16.77 -36.34 -7.94
CA ASP A 373 17.37 -35.96 -6.66
C ASP A 373 18.90 -36.12 -6.69
N GLY A 374 19.42 -37.20 -7.29
CA GLY A 374 20.85 -37.40 -7.50
C GLY A 374 21.48 -36.35 -8.42
N TRP A 375 20.83 -36.01 -9.53
CA TRP A 375 21.29 -34.93 -10.43
C TRP A 375 21.26 -33.57 -9.74
N TYR A 376 20.23 -33.27 -8.94
CA TYR A 376 20.14 -32.04 -8.14
C TYR A 376 21.24 -31.94 -7.09
N LEU A 377 21.63 -33.06 -6.47
CA LEU A 377 22.76 -33.10 -5.54
C LEU A 377 24.10 -32.87 -6.23
N ARG A 378 24.35 -33.46 -7.40
CA ARG A 378 25.54 -33.13 -8.20
C ARG A 378 25.53 -31.68 -8.68
N ALA A 379 24.37 -31.14 -9.05
CA ALA A 379 24.22 -29.73 -9.43
C ALA A 379 24.53 -28.78 -8.26
N LYS A 380 24.13 -29.14 -7.03
CA LYS A 380 24.50 -28.41 -5.82
C LYS A 380 26.00 -28.47 -5.53
N VAL A 381 26.64 -29.63 -5.69
CA VAL A 381 28.10 -29.75 -5.56
C VAL A 381 28.82 -28.88 -6.61
N ALA A 382 28.41 -28.94 -7.87
CA ALA A 382 29.00 -28.10 -8.94
C ALA A 382 28.78 -26.60 -8.71
N HIS A 383 27.58 -26.20 -8.22
CA HIS A 383 27.26 -24.81 -7.84
C HIS A 383 28.16 -24.35 -6.68
N GLN A 384 28.38 -25.19 -5.66
CA GLN A 384 29.31 -24.92 -4.54
C GLN A 384 30.80 -25.00 -4.93
N GLN A 385 31.11 -25.44 -6.15
CA GLN A 385 32.44 -25.43 -6.78
C GLN A 385 32.56 -24.34 -7.86
N GLU A 386 31.59 -23.40 -7.90
CA GLU A 386 31.52 -22.27 -8.85
C GLU A 386 31.49 -22.68 -10.35
N ASN A 387 31.33 -23.98 -10.65
CA ASN A 387 31.27 -24.51 -12.00
C ASN A 387 29.84 -24.37 -12.55
N THR A 388 29.49 -23.14 -12.93
CA THR A 388 28.13 -22.74 -13.34
C THR A 388 27.60 -23.52 -14.54
N SER A 389 28.46 -23.83 -15.53
CA SER A 389 28.06 -24.55 -16.75
C SER A 389 27.70 -26.01 -16.47
N LEU A 390 28.51 -26.71 -15.67
CA LEU A 390 28.23 -28.08 -15.25
C LEU A 390 27.03 -28.15 -14.30
N ALA A 391 26.91 -27.17 -13.39
CA ALA A 391 25.76 -27.04 -12.50
C ALA A 391 24.45 -26.84 -13.30
N ALA A 392 24.44 -25.97 -14.31
CA ALA A 392 23.29 -25.76 -15.19
C ALA A 392 22.89 -27.05 -15.93
N GLU A 393 23.84 -27.78 -16.50
CA GLU A 393 23.58 -29.07 -17.16
C GLU A 393 22.97 -30.10 -16.19
N TYR A 394 23.46 -30.16 -14.95
CA TYR A 394 22.96 -31.07 -13.92
C TYR A 394 21.58 -30.66 -13.39
N TYR A 395 21.29 -29.36 -13.23
CA TYR A 395 19.95 -28.87 -12.92
C TYR A 395 18.96 -29.19 -14.06
N GLN A 396 19.37 -29.04 -15.32
CA GLN A 396 18.55 -29.39 -16.48
C GLN A 396 18.24 -30.91 -16.53
N LYS A 397 19.24 -31.77 -16.31
CA LYS A 397 19.05 -33.24 -16.20
C LYS A 397 18.14 -33.61 -15.04
N SER A 398 18.26 -32.93 -13.90
CA SER A 398 17.36 -33.08 -12.75
C SER A 398 15.91 -32.74 -13.10
N ASP A 399 15.67 -31.64 -13.84
CA ASP A 399 14.33 -31.19 -14.21
C ASP A 399 13.67 -32.13 -15.24
N GLN A 400 14.42 -32.48 -16.30
CA GLN A 400 14.00 -33.45 -17.32
C GLN A 400 13.58 -34.79 -16.70
N ALA A 401 14.33 -35.29 -15.71
CA ALA A 401 14.01 -36.53 -15.01
C ALA A 401 12.65 -36.52 -14.26
N ARG A 402 12.04 -35.36 -14.00
CA ARG A 402 10.67 -35.26 -13.43
C ARG A 402 9.60 -34.79 -14.42
N GLY A 403 9.96 -34.48 -15.66
CA GLY A 403 9.02 -34.09 -16.72
C GLY A 403 9.40 -32.83 -17.50
N GLY A 404 10.51 -32.18 -17.16
CA GLY A 404 10.93 -30.93 -17.80
C GLY A 404 10.02 -29.74 -17.44
N GLU A 405 9.97 -28.74 -18.32
CA GLU A 405 9.52 -27.40 -17.97
C GLU A 405 8.11 -27.33 -17.35
N GLU A 406 7.17 -28.22 -17.71
CA GLU A 406 5.78 -28.18 -17.23
C GLU A 406 5.52 -28.91 -15.91
N ARG A 407 6.40 -29.84 -15.49
CA ARG A 407 6.16 -30.69 -14.29
C ARG A 407 7.39 -30.92 -13.40
N GLY A 408 8.58 -30.59 -13.90
CA GLY A 408 9.85 -30.95 -13.30
C GLY A 408 10.18 -30.29 -11.95
N PHE A 409 11.39 -30.50 -11.47
CA PHE A 409 11.76 -30.20 -10.09
C PHE A 409 11.95 -28.69 -9.86
N VAL A 410 10.98 -28.02 -9.22
CA VAL A 410 11.01 -26.57 -8.96
C VAL A 410 12.35 -26.09 -8.35
N PRO A 411 12.97 -26.75 -7.35
CA PRO A 411 14.30 -26.36 -6.85
C PRO A 411 15.43 -26.45 -7.89
N ALA A 412 15.33 -27.33 -8.89
CA ALA A 412 16.27 -27.37 -10.01
C ALA A 412 15.95 -26.33 -11.09
N LYS A 413 14.66 -26.03 -11.36
CA LYS A 413 14.29 -24.90 -12.23
C LYS A 413 14.79 -23.58 -11.66
N PHE A 414 14.68 -23.39 -10.35
CA PHE A 414 15.21 -22.22 -9.64
C PHE A 414 16.74 -22.20 -9.66
N GLY A 415 17.42 -23.32 -9.36
CA GLY A 415 18.87 -23.44 -9.49
C GLY A 415 19.38 -23.11 -10.90
N LEU A 416 18.66 -23.55 -11.95
CA LEU A 416 18.96 -23.21 -13.34
C LEU A 416 18.70 -21.72 -13.66
N ALA A 417 17.72 -21.09 -13.04
CA ALA A 417 17.52 -19.64 -13.13
C ALA A 417 18.68 -18.88 -12.46
N GLN A 418 19.15 -19.31 -11.29
CA GLN A 418 20.35 -18.75 -10.64
C GLN A 418 21.60 -18.90 -11.53
N MET A 419 21.80 -20.07 -12.16
CA MET A 419 22.91 -20.25 -13.11
C MET A 419 22.79 -19.32 -14.33
N ASN A 420 21.59 -19.11 -14.85
CA ASN A 420 21.36 -18.15 -15.93
C ASN A 420 21.72 -16.71 -15.53
N VAL A 421 21.41 -16.28 -14.30
CA VAL A 421 21.84 -14.97 -13.76
C VAL A 421 23.36 -14.87 -13.69
N LEU A 422 24.05 -15.87 -13.11
CA LEU A 422 25.53 -15.88 -13.05
C LEU A 422 26.21 -15.95 -14.43
N MET A 423 25.52 -16.43 -15.46
CA MET A 423 25.96 -16.41 -16.85
C MET A 423 25.62 -15.11 -17.60
N ASN A 424 25.08 -14.09 -16.92
CA ASN A 424 24.54 -12.86 -17.52
C ASN A 424 23.38 -13.08 -18.53
N ASN A 425 22.74 -14.25 -18.51
CA ASN A 425 21.57 -14.57 -19.33
C ASN A 425 20.29 -14.18 -18.57
N TYR A 426 20.12 -12.88 -18.36
CA TYR A 426 19.05 -12.32 -17.53
C TYR A 426 17.66 -12.64 -18.07
N ASP A 427 17.43 -12.58 -19.38
CA ASP A 427 16.12 -12.89 -19.98
C ASP A 427 15.79 -14.38 -19.90
N GLY A 428 16.79 -15.24 -20.09
CA GLY A 428 16.68 -16.67 -19.83
C GLY A 428 16.46 -17.01 -18.35
N ALA A 429 16.82 -16.14 -17.41
CA ALA A 429 16.45 -16.27 -16.01
C ALA A 429 15.00 -15.80 -15.77
N LYS A 430 14.66 -14.59 -16.22
CA LYS A 430 13.32 -13.97 -16.09
C LYS A 430 12.22 -14.89 -16.63
N PHE A 431 12.38 -15.44 -17.84
CA PHE A 431 11.44 -16.39 -18.45
C PHE A 431 11.23 -17.66 -17.61
N ARG A 432 12.31 -18.23 -17.05
CA ARG A 432 12.22 -19.41 -16.17
C ARG A 432 11.52 -19.09 -14.84
N LEU A 433 11.79 -17.93 -14.27
CA LEU A 433 11.16 -17.46 -13.02
C LEU A 433 9.67 -17.17 -13.23
N GLU A 434 9.29 -16.50 -14.32
CA GLU A 434 7.87 -16.30 -14.67
C GLU A 434 7.15 -17.65 -14.88
N LYS A 435 7.76 -18.64 -15.55
CA LYS A 435 7.22 -20.01 -15.64
C LYS A 435 7.08 -20.70 -14.27
N ILE A 436 8.06 -20.56 -13.37
CA ILE A 436 7.96 -21.11 -12.01
C ILE A 436 6.76 -20.50 -11.27
N LEU A 437 6.59 -19.18 -11.34
CA LEU A 437 5.51 -18.46 -10.64
C LEU A 437 4.12 -18.75 -11.22
N GLN A 438 4.02 -19.06 -12.52
CA GLN A 438 2.78 -19.56 -13.14
C GLN A 438 2.38 -20.96 -12.62
N GLN A 439 3.36 -21.81 -12.26
CA GLN A 439 3.12 -23.16 -11.76
C GLN A 439 2.92 -23.21 -10.23
N SER A 440 3.66 -22.38 -9.49
CA SER A 440 3.63 -22.29 -8.04
C SER A 440 4.13 -20.92 -7.56
N PRO A 441 3.32 -20.13 -6.83
CA PRO A 441 3.77 -18.85 -6.28
C PRO A 441 4.79 -19.09 -5.16
N ASN A 442 6.07 -18.94 -5.48
CA ASN A 442 7.19 -19.25 -4.59
C ASN A 442 8.00 -18.00 -4.25
N VAL A 443 8.26 -17.75 -2.97
CA VAL A 443 8.74 -16.45 -2.49
C VAL A 443 10.14 -16.12 -3.02
N GLU A 444 11.08 -17.07 -3.00
CA GLU A 444 12.45 -16.86 -3.51
C GLU A 444 12.45 -16.58 -5.03
N ALA A 445 11.47 -17.12 -5.76
CA ALA A 445 11.30 -16.85 -7.19
C ALA A 445 10.66 -15.48 -7.45
N GLN A 446 9.77 -15.00 -6.57
CA GLN A 446 9.28 -13.63 -6.61
C GLN A 446 10.40 -12.63 -6.25
N THR A 447 11.19 -12.91 -5.22
CA THR A 447 12.33 -12.09 -4.79
C THR A 447 13.34 -11.92 -5.93
N LEU A 448 13.88 -13.02 -6.47
CA LEU A 448 14.89 -12.94 -7.53
C LEU A 448 14.35 -12.26 -8.80
N LEU A 449 13.10 -12.53 -9.18
CA LEU A 449 12.49 -11.89 -10.35
C LEU A 449 12.20 -10.40 -10.15
N GLY A 450 11.75 -10.02 -8.95
CA GLY A 450 11.51 -8.63 -8.58
C GLY A 450 12.80 -7.82 -8.57
N THR A 451 13.88 -8.38 -8.00
CA THR A 451 15.22 -7.77 -8.02
C THR A 451 15.77 -7.63 -9.44
N LEU A 452 15.63 -8.65 -10.30
CA LEU A 452 16.07 -8.55 -11.70
C LEU A 452 15.34 -7.43 -12.47
N PHE A 453 14.04 -7.24 -12.26
CA PHE A 453 13.31 -6.11 -12.86
C PHE A 453 13.62 -4.76 -12.19
N ALA A 454 14.06 -4.74 -10.93
CA ALA A 454 14.53 -3.53 -10.27
C ALA A 454 15.88 -3.07 -10.87
N GLU A 455 16.83 -4.01 -11.06
CA GLU A 455 18.11 -3.72 -11.69
C GLU A 455 17.98 -3.32 -13.18
N ASP A 456 17.02 -3.89 -13.93
CA ASP A 456 16.68 -3.40 -15.27
C ASP A 456 16.33 -1.90 -15.27
N VAL A 457 15.56 -1.44 -14.26
CA VAL A 457 15.16 -0.04 -14.11
C VAL A 457 16.35 0.82 -13.66
N PHE A 458 17.11 0.38 -12.66
CA PHE A 458 18.25 1.12 -12.12
C PHE A 458 19.39 1.27 -13.14
N THR A 459 19.66 0.24 -13.93
CA THR A 459 20.67 0.31 -15.00
C THR A 459 20.20 1.20 -16.16
N ALA A 460 18.92 1.18 -16.53
CA ALA A 460 18.36 2.10 -17.51
C ALA A 460 18.43 3.57 -17.03
N GLN A 461 18.15 3.84 -15.75
CA GLN A 461 18.29 5.16 -15.12
C GLN A 461 19.75 5.63 -15.12
N ASN A 462 20.68 4.81 -14.62
CA ASN A 462 22.11 5.14 -14.55
C ASN A 462 22.70 5.42 -15.95
N ASN A 463 22.31 4.63 -16.96
CA ASN A 463 22.74 4.82 -18.35
C ASN A 463 22.02 5.99 -19.07
N LYS A 464 21.06 6.66 -18.40
CA LYS A 464 20.18 7.70 -18.97
C LYS A 464 19.50 7.25 -20.28
N SER A 465 19.09 5.98 -20.33
CA SER A 465 18.46 5.37 -21.50
C SER A 465 17.10 6.02 -21.80
N THR A 466 16.74 6.09 -23.08
CA THR A 466 15.41 6.54 -23.54
C THR A 466 14.36 5.41 -23.56
N GLU A 467 14.69 4.22 -23.04
CA GLU A 467 13.74 3.11 -22.91
C GLU A 467 12.74 3.34 -21.77
N ASP A 468 11.43 3.28 -22.07
CA ASP A 468 10.37 3.28 -21.07
C ASP A 468 10.33 1.92 -20.33
N LYS A 469 11.03 1.85 -19.20
CA LYS A 469 10.99 0.71 -18.25
C LYS A 469 9.82 0.76 -17.26
N SER A 470 8.76 1.54 -17.51
CA SER A 470 7.61 1.63 -16.60
C SER A 470 6.78 0.35 -16.51
N ALA A 471 6.95 -0.60 -17.44
CA ALA A 471 6.36 -1.94 -17.35
C ALA A 471 7.16 -2.84 -16.39
N GLU A 472 8.49 -2.84 -16.52
CA GLU A 472 9.44 -3.52 -15.64
C GLU A 472 9.36 -2.98 -14.21
N LEU A 473 9.28 -1.65 -14.02
CA LEU A 473 9.00 -1.00 -12.74
C LEU A 473 7.75 -1.58 -12.06
N LYS A 474 6.64 -1.69 -12.80
CA LYS A 474 5.36 -2.25 -12.30
C LYS A 474 5.46 -3.74 -12.00
N LYS A 475 6.27 -4.51 -12.75
CA LYS A 475 6.58 -5.91 -12.43
C LYS A 475 7.42 -6.02 -11.15
N ALA A 476 8.49 -5.24 -11.01
CA ALA A 476 9.37 -5.22 -9.85
C ALA A 476 8.57 -4.93 -8.56
N LEU A 477 7.83 -3.81 -8.55
CA LEU A 477 6.94 -3.43 -7.45
C LEU A 477 5.95 -4.55 -7.12
N LYS A 478 5.22 -5.10 -8.10
CA LYS A 478 4.25 -6.18 -7.88
C LYS A 478 4.87 -7.42 -7.22
N TYR A 479 6.08 -7.84 -7.64
CA TYR A 479 6.72 -9.02 -7.07
C TYR A 479 7.30 -8.73 -5.68
N LEU A 480 7.95 -7.59 -5.46
CA LEU A 480 8.55 -7.23 -4.17
C LEU A 480 7.50 -6.85 -3.11
N GLU A 481 6.41 -6.15 -3.47
CA GLU A 481 5.23 -5.95 -2.59
C GLU A 481 4.61 -7.31 -2.20
N SER A 482 4.56 -8.29 -3.12
CA SER A 482 4.10 -9.65 -2.81
C SER A 482 5.04 -10.36 -1.82
N VAL A 483 6.35 -10.14 -1.89
CA VAL A 483 7.33 -10.70 -0.92
C VAL A 483 7.15 -10.06 0.45
N GLN A 484 7.05 -8.73 0.53
CA GLN A 484 6.79 -8.01 1.80
C GLN A 484 5.45 -8.46 2.43
N SER A 485 4.42 -8.73 1.62
CA SER A 485 3.15 -9.31 2.10
C SER A 485 3.29 -10.75 2.62
N ALA A 486 4.28 -11.51 2.14
CA ALA A 486 4.53 -12.88 2.57
C ALA A 486 5.26 -12.96 3.91
N TRP A 487 6.09 -11.96 4.25
CA TRP A 487 6.66 -11.80 5.60
C TRP A 487 5.57 -11.55 6.65
N LYS A 488 4.53 -10.79 6.28
CA LYS A 488 3.39 -10.43 7.14
C LYS A 488 2.37 -11.58 7.33
N ASP A 489 2.61 -12.76 6.74
CA ASP A 489 1.80 -13.99 6.94
C ASP A 489 2.49 -14.97 7.92
N PRO A 490 1.99 -15.14 9.16
CA PRO A 490 2.62 -15.99 10.18
C PRO A 490 2.59 -17.49 9.83
N LYS A 491 1.84 -17.91 8.79
CA LYS A 491 1.85 -19.30 8.30
C LYS A 491 3.06 -19.60 7.42
N LYS A 492 3.63 -18.59 6.75
CA LYS A 492 4.74 -18.75 5.82
C LYS A 492 6.11 -18.72 6.50
N LYS A 493 6.23 -18.05 7.66
CA LYS A 493 7.47 -17.96 8.47
C LYS A 493 8.72 -17.61 7.65
N VAL A 494 8.59 -16.66 6.72
CA VAL A 494 9.71 -16.19 5.89
C VAL A 494 10.47 -15.11 6.66
N THR A 495 11.79 -15.20 6.68
CA THR A 495 12.66 -14.14 7.20
C THR A 495 12.59 -12.90 6.31
N PRO A 496 12.45 -11.68 6.87
CA PRO A 496 12.62 -10.45 6.11
C PRO A 496 14.00 -10.34 5.45
N ASP A 497 14.11 -9.49 4.43
CA ASP A 497 15.34 -9.29 3.65
C ASP A 497 15.53 -7.78 3.39
N GLN A 498 16.62 -7.21 3.93
CA GLN A 498 16.93 -5.79 3.78
C GLN A 498 17.12 -5.37 2.31
N SER A 499 17.63 -6.26 1.45
CA SER A 499 17.86 -5.96 0.02
C SER A 499 16.55 -5.74 -0.73
N VAL A 500 15.48 -6.45 -0.36
CA VAL A 500 14.14 -6.26 -0.92
C VAL A 500 13.57 -4.90 -0.52
N LEU A 501 13.77 -4.47 0.73
CA LEU A 501 13.31 -3.16 1.19
C LEU A 501 14.10 -2.00 0.61
N LEU A 502 15.43 -2.12 0.49
CA LEU A 502 16.27 -1.11 -0.17
C LEU A 502 15.90 -0.96 -1.66
N ASN A 503 15.64 -2.06 -2.35
CA ASN A 503 15.17 -2.03 -3.74
C ASN A 503 13.76 -1.42 -3.86
N LEU A 504 12.82 -1.77 -2.96
CA LEU A 504 11.51 -1.12 -2.90
C LEU A 504 11.62 0.39 -2.62
N ALA A 505 12.49 0.81 -1.69
CA ALA A 505 12.72 2.21 -1.38
C ALA A 505 13.16 3.00 -2.62
N ARG A 506 14.18 2.49 -3.35
CA ARG A 506 14.67 3.13 -4.58
C ARG A 506 13.65 3.11 -5.72
N LEU A 507 12.83 2.06 -5.84
CA LEU A 507 11.73 2.03 -6.81
C LEU A 507 10.62 3.05 -6.50
N TYR A 508 10.38 3.35 -5.22
CA TYR A 508 9.36 4.32 -4.79
C TYR A 508 9.86 5.78 -4.77
N GLU A 509 11.18 6.02 -4.77
CA GLU A 509 11.83 7.33 -4.58
C GLU A 509 11.16 8.49 -5.35
N THR A 510 10.84 8.29 -6.63
CA THR A 510 10.38 9.36 -7.54
C THR A 510 8.87 9.57 -7.59
N GLU A 511 8.05 8.58 -7.23
CA GLU A 511 6.58 8.67 -7.31
C GLU A 511 5.89 8.58 -5.94
N HIS A 512 6.50 7.90 -4.97
CA HIS A 512 5.93 7.57 -3.66
C HIS A 512 6.96 7.71 -2.52
N PRO A 513 7.57 8.89 -2.30
CA PRO A 513 8.60 9.08 -1.28
C PRO A 513 8.16 8.69 0.14
N GLU A 514 6.86 8.82 0.48
CA GLU A 514 6.31 8.32 1.75
C GLU A 514 6.38 6.79 1.92
N LYS A 515 6.27 6.03 0.82
CA LYS A 515 6.50 4.57 0.86
C LYS A 515 8.00 4.28 0.94
N SER A 516 8.83 5.06 0.26
CA SER A 516 10.29 4.91 0.29
C SER A 516 10.83 5.10 1.70
N LEU A 517 10.46 6.19 2.37
CA LEU A 517 10.81 6.45 3.77
C LEU A 517 10.39 5.29 4.68
N LYS A 518 9.18 4.75 4.55
CA LYS A 518 8.72 3.60 5.34
C LYS A 518 9.53 2.32 5.09
N CYS A 519 10.00 2.09 3.87
CA CYS A 519 10.91 0.99 3.59
C CYS A 519 12.28 1.20 4.24
N LEU A 520 12.77 2.45 4.33
CA LEU A 520 14.01 2.77 5.05
C LEU A 520 13.81 2.74 6.58
N GLU A 521 12.63 3.08 7.11
CA GLU A 521 12.25 2.91 8.52
C GLU A 521 12.17 1.40 8.89
N GLU A 522 11.59 0.54 8.03
CA GLU A 522 11.61 -0.92 8.21
C GLU A 522 13.06 -1.48 8.14
N VAL A 523 13.97 -0.89 7.36
CA VAL A 523 15.41 -1.27 7.33
C VAL A 523 16.18 -0.74 8.55
N GLU A 524 15.94 0.50 8.99
CA GLU A 524 16.54 1.07 10.21
C GLU A 524 16.27 0.16 11.41
N GLN A 525 15.04 -0.33 11.55
CA GLN A 525 14.70 -1.29 12.61
C GLN A 525 15.47 -2.61 12.47
N MET A 526 15.57 -3.20 11.26
CA MET A 526 16.27 -4.47 11.05
C MET A 526 17.78 -4.36 11.31
N GLU A 527 18.43 -3.26 10.92
CA GLU A 527 19.85 -3.02 11.19
C GLU A 527 20.09 -2.77 12.69
N ILE A 528 19.19 -2.07 13.40
CA ILE A 528 19.27 -1.91 14.87
C ILE A 528 19.08 -3.26 15.58
N GLU A 529 18.13 -4.10 15.15
CA GLU A 529 17.91 -5.45 15.69
C GLU A 529 19.06 -6.43 15.38
N ALA A 530 19.97 -6.08 14.46
CA ALA A 530 21.16 -6.86 14.13
C ALA A 530 22.42 -6.47 14.93
N ILE A 531 22.39 -5.35 15.69
CA ILE A 531 23.51 -4.92 16.54
C ILE A 531 23.62 -5.87 17.75
N PRO A 532 24.80 -6.46 18.05
CA PRO A 532 24.99 -7.28 19.25
C PRO A 532 24.71 -6.51 20.55
N GLU A 533 24.15 -7.18 21.55
CA GLU A 533 23.89 -6.56 22.87
C GLU A 533 25.17 -6.06 23.56
N GLU A 534 26.34 -6.58 23.16
CA GLU A 534 27.67 -6.17 23.62
C GLU A 534 28.13 -4.81 23.06
N ASP A 535 27.55 -4.34 21.95
CA ASP A 535 27.86 -3.06 21.29
C ASP A 535 26.94 -1.89 21.76
N TYR A 536 26.02 -2.13 22.72
CA TYR A 536 25.17 -1.07 23.28
C TYR A 536 26.00 -0.05 24.10
N PRO A 537 25.78 1.27 23.94
CA PRO A 537 26.49 2.30 24.72
C PRO A 537 26.27 2.17 26.23
N GLU A 538 27.34 1.93 26.99
CA GLU A 538 27.28 1.85 28.46
C GLU A 538 26.77 3.15 29.09
N GLY A 539 25.73 3.05 29.93
CA GLY A 539 25.26 4.15 30.79
C GLY A 539 24.16 5.05 30.22
N VAL A 540 23.56 4.73 29.07
CA VAL A 540 22.38 5.43 28.53
C VAL A 540 21.10 4.65 28.88
N GLU A 541 20.14 5.29 29.54
CA GLU A 541 18.84 4.68 29.87
C GLU A 541 17.90 4.59 28.66
N GLU A 542 16.85 3.75 28.75
CA GLU A 542 15.92 3.47 27.65
C GLU A 542 15.22 4.75 27.15
N GLY A 543 15.41 5.08 25.86
CA GLY A 543 14.72 6.22 25.26
C GLY A 543 15.31 6.71 23.94
N ALA A 544 14.95 7.94 23.57
CA ALA A 544 15.38 8.57 22.33
C ALA A 544 16.90 8.77 22.23
N GLU A 545 17.59 8.94 23.36
CA GLU A 545 19.05 9.09 23.42
C GLU A 545 19.76 7.79 23.07
N LEU A 546 19.31 6.64 23.59
CA LEU A 546 19.79 5.32 23.21
C LEU A 546 19.57 5.07 21.69
N THR A 547 18.39 5.41 21.17
CA THR A 547 18.12 5.34 19.72
C THR A 547 19.06 6.24 18.90
N ALA A 548 19.34 7.46 19.36
CA ALA A 548 20.23 8.41 18.69
C ALA A 548 21.71 8.00 18.76
N ALA A 549 22.13 7.30 19.81
CA ALA A 549 23.45 6.68 19.91
C ALA A 549 23.57 5.45 18.99
N LEU A 550 22.59 4.55 19.00
CA LEU A 550 22.54 3.38 18.12
C LEU A 550 22.61 3.73 16.64
N ARG A 551 21.93 4.82 16.23
CA ARG A 551 22.01 5.31 14.85
C ARG A 551 23.42 5.67 14.41
N GLN A 552 24.32 6.05 15.31
CA GLN A 552 25.72 6.32 14.97
C GLN A 552 26.52 5.05 14.61
N LEU A 553 25.94 3.86 14.82
CA LEU A 553 26.50 2.56 14.42
C LEU A 553 25.94 2.04 13.09
N LEU A 554 24.96 2.73 12.49
CA LEU A 554 24.28 2.34 11.24
C LEU A 554 25.01 2.87 9.98
N PRO A 555 24.75 2.29 8.79
CA PRO A 555 25.30 2.78 7.52
C PRO A 555 24.94 4.24 7.24
N PRO A 556 25.92 5.17 7.03
CA PRO A 556 25.63 6.59 6.80
C PRO A 556 24.74 6.88 5.59
N GLN A 557 24.76 6.00 4.58
CA GLN A 557 23.95 6.08 3.37
C GLN A 557 22.45 5.98 3.69
N LEU A 558 22.06 5.11 4.63
CA LEU A 558 20.68 4.91 5.06
C LEU A 558 20.14 6.20 5.72
N LEU A 559 20.90 6.72 6.69
CA LEU A 559 20.56 7.95 7.43
C LEU A 559 20.49 9.17 6.52
N ASN A 560 21.44 9.32 5.59
CA ASN A 560 21.41 10.37 4.57
C ASN A 560 20.13 10.32 3.73
N ASN A 561 19.76 9.13 3.24
CA ASN A 561 18.60 8.98 2.37
C ASN A 561 17.28 9.23 3.13
N MET A 562 17.19 8.79 4.39
CA MET A 562 16.07 9.18 5.28
C MET A 562 16.03 10.70 5.48
N GLY A 563 17.17 11.34 5.74
CA GLY A 563 17.30 12.80 5.82
C GLY A 563 16.79 13.52 4.57
N CYS A 564 17.12 13.02 3.38
CA CYS A 564 16.62 13.55 2.11
C CYS A 564 15.08 13.47 2.00
N PHE A 565 14.45 12.36 2.39
CA PHE A 565 12.99 12.26 2.40
C PHE A 565 12.33 13.16 3.46
N HIS A 566 12.94 13.30 4.65
CA HIS A 566 12.47 14.26 5.66
C HIS A 566 12.59 15.72 5.16
N PHE A 567 13.66 16.07 4.45
CA PHE A 567 13.83 17.37 3.81
C PHE A 567 12.77 17.63 2.73
N GLN A 568 12.49 16.64 1.86
CA GLN A 568 11.44 16.70 0.85
C GLN A 568 10.04 16.86 1.48
N ALA A 569 9.82 16.27 2.65
CA ALA A 569 8.57 16.38 3.41
C ALA A 569 8.42 17.69 4.22
N GLU A 570 9.26 18.70 3.99
CA GLU A 570 9.30 19.99 4.71
C GLU A 570 9.63 19.83 6.23
N ARG A 571 10.17 18.67 6.67
CA ARG A 571 10.49 18.34 8.08
C ARG A 571 11.96 18.63 8.44
N TYR A 572 12.40 19.87 8.24
CA TYR A 572 13.82 20.25 8.25
C TYR A 572 14.60 19.85 9.51
N VAL A 573 14.04 20.03 10.71
CA VAL A 573 14.71 19.66 11.98
C VAL A 573 15.07 18.17 12.03
N ARG A 574 14.15 17.28 11.62
CA ARG A 574 14.41 15.83 11.59
C ARG A 574 15.41 15.43 10.50
N ALA A 575 15.44 16.17 9.39
CA ALA A 575 16.47 15.99 8.37
C ALA A 575 17.86 16.41 8.88
N GLN A 576 17.95 17.57 9.55
CA GLN A 576 19.18 18.08 10.18
C GLN A 576 19.72 17.10 11.22
N GLU A 577 18.87 16.58 12.12
CA GLU A 577 19.22 15.52 13.07
C GLU A 577 19.84 14.30 12.37
N LEU A 578 19.17 13.77 11.35
CA LEU A 578 19.63 12.59 10.61
C LEU A 578 20.92 12.84 9.84
N PHE A 579 21.11 14.00 9.21
CA PHE A 579 22.36 14.34 8.55
C PHE A 579 23.52 14.53 9.54
N GLN A 580 23.27 15.13 10.71
CA GLN A 580 24.30 15.26 11.75
C GLN A 580 24.69 13.89 12.34
N VAL A 581 23.73 13.01 12.58
CA VAL A 581 23.98 11.63 13.01
C VAL A 581 24.68 10.82 11.91
N ALA A 582 24.38 11.06 10.63
CA ALA A 582 25.07 10.45 9.50
C ALA A 582 26.54 10.90 9.40
N LEU A 583 26.87 12.18 9.67
CA LEU A 583 28.25 12.64 9.76
C LEU A 583 29.02 11.95 10.89
N ASN A 584 28.39 11.79 12.06
CA ASN A 584 28.98 11.03 13.17
C ASN A 584 29.18 9.55 12.80
N ALA A 585 28.21 8.95 12.11
CA ALA A 585 28.29 7.58 11.61
C ALA A 585 29.41 7.40 10.56
N CYS A 586 29.71 8.40 9.73
CA CYS A 586 30.87 8.35 8.82
C CYS A 586 32.20 8.18 9.58
N VAL A 587 32.38 8.87 10.71
CA VAL A 587 33.58 8.72 11.55
C VAL A 587 33.66 7.31 12.14
N ASN A 588 32.53 6.73 12.56
CA ASN A 588 32.49 5.36 13.06
C ASN A 588 32.69 4.31 11.94
N ALA A 589 32.24 4.60 10.72
CA ALA A 589 32.45 3.74 9.54
C ALA A 589 33.93 3.73 9.10
N GLU A 590 34.61 4.88 9.13
CA GLU A 590 36.05 5.00 8.84
C GLU A 590 36.91 4.12 9.76
N ASN A 591 36.48 3.93 11.01
CA ASN A 591 37.15 3.04 11.98
C ASN A 591 36.78 1.55 11.83
N ARG A 592 35.85 1.21 10.92
CA ARG A 592 35.33 -0.15 10.73
C ARG A 592 35.71 -0.77 9.37
N ASP A 593 35.72 0.02 8.30
CA ASP A 593 35.95 -0.47 6.93
C ASP A 593 36.62 0.59 6.03
N ASP A 594 37.94 0.42 5.82
CA ASP A 594 38.78 1.24 4.93
C ASP A 594 38.30 1.28 3.46
N THR A 595 37.37 0.42 3.05
CA THR A 595 36.85 0.37 1.66
C THR A 595 35.71 1.35 1.40
N ILE A 596 35.15 1.97 2.45
CA ILE A 596 34.08 2.96 2.32
C ILE A 596 34.70 4.34 2.04
N ASP A 597 34.27 4.99 0.95
CA ASP A 597 34.64 6.37 0.64
C ASP A 597 33.92 7.35 1.59
N THR A 598 34.47 7.52 2.79
CA THR A 598 33.95 8.44 3.80
C THR A 598 34.11 9.90 3.39
N ASP A 599 35.04 10.22 2.48
CA ASP A 599 35.24 11.58 1.97
C ASP A 599 34.08 12.03 1.07
N ALA A 600 33.68 11.20 0.09
CA ALA A 600 32.52 11.46 -0.76
C ALA A 600 31.20 11.46 0.03
N LEU A 601 31.08 10.62 1.05
CA LEU A 601 29.92 10.61 1.95
C LEU A 601 29.85 11.88 2.80
N VAL A 602 30.92 12.24 3.51
CA VAL A 602 30.99 13.48 4.31
C VAL A 602 30.74 14.71 3.44
N THR A 603 31.25 14.73 2.21
CA THR A 603 31.02 15.78 1.20
C THR A 603 29.53 15.92 0.89
N SER A 604 28.88 14.81 0.54
CA SER A 604 27.46 14.78 0.16
C SER A 604 26.53 15.12 1.33
N ILE A 605 26.80 14.55 2.51
CA ILE A 605 26.01 14.77 3.72
C ILE A 605 26.18 16.22 4.21
N SER A 606 27.38 16.78 4.15
CA SER A 606 27.63 18.20 4.51
C SER A 606 26.90 19.17 3.58
N PHE A 607 26.87 18.87 2.27
CA PHE A 607 26.06 19.64 1.32
C PHE A 607 24.57 19.56 1.65
N ASN A 608 24.05 18.36 1.91
CA ASN A 608 22.65 18.15 2.28
C ASN A 608 22.28 18.87 3.60
N LEU A 609 23.14 18.79 4.62
CA LEU A 609 23.00 19.52 5.87
C LEU A 609 22.97 21.04 5.65
N ALA A 610 23.89 21.60 4.85
CA ALA A 610 23.89 23.01 4.48
C ALA A 610 22.62 23.43 3.71
N ARG A 611 22.07 22.54 2.86
CA ARG A 611 20.77 22.72 2.20
C ARG A 611 19.60 22.72 3.19
N THR A 612 19.67 22.00 4.31
CA THR A 612 18.65 22.09 5.39
C THR A 612 18.69 23.45 6.09
N TYR A 613 19.86 23.91 6.54
CA TYR A 613 20.04 25.24 7.15
C TYR A 613 19.56 26.36 6.21
N GLU A 614 19.85 26.26 4.91
CA GLU A 614 19.39 27.23 3.91
C GLU A 614 17.85 27.24 3.77
N ALA A 615 17.18 26.08 3.87
CA ALA A 615 15.73 25.95 3.76
C ALA A 615 14.99 26.42 5.03
N GLU A 616 15.58 26.22 6.20
CA GLU A 616 15.09 26.74 7.48
C GLU A 616 15.25 28.28 7.59
N GLY A 617 16.18 28.85 6.81
CA GLY A 617 16.49 30.28 6.82
C GLY A 617 17.73 30.66 7.64
N GLN A 618 18.44 29.67 8.20
CA GLN A 618 19.70 29.84 8.93
C GLN A 618 20.88 30.09 7.97
N ALA A 619 20.84 31.21 7.23
CA ALA A 619 21.76 31.50 6.13
C ALA A 619 23.24 31.53 6.55
N GLU A 620 23.57 32.04 7.75
CA GLU A 620 24.95 32.08 8.24
C GLU A 620 25.52 30.69 8.56
N GLU A 621 24.74 29.79 9.16
CA GLU A 621 25.19 28.42 9.42
C GLU A 621 25.33 27.64 8.10
N ALA A 622 24.40 27.84 7.16
CA ALA A 622 24.52 27.29 5.81
C ALA A 622 25.82 27.78 5.11
N LYS A 623 26.14 29.07 5.19
CA LYS A 623 27.41 29.62 4.67
C LYS A 623 28.63 28.98 5.31
N LYS A 624 28.65 28.79 6.64
CA LYS A 624 29.76 28.13 7.34
C LYS A 624 29.98 26.70 6.83
N VAL A 625 28.91 25.90 6.73
CA VAL A 625 29.03 24.52 6.26
C VAL A 625 29.45 24.45 4.78
N TYR A 626 28.88 25.28 3.88
CA TYR A 626 29.34 25.34 2.49
C TYR A 626 30.80 25.81 2.37
N ASN A 627 31.24 26.79 3.15
CA ASN A 627 32.63 27.26 3.14
C ASN A 627 33.59 26.20 3.72
N SER A 628 33.18 25.47 4.76
CA SER A 628 33.96 24.34 5.29
C SER A 628 34.08 23.20 4.28
N LEU A 629 33.02 22.94 3.51
CA LEU A 629 33.03 21.97 2.42
C LEU A 629 33.99 22.39 1.30
N LEU A 630 33.92 23.66 0.87
CA LEU A 630 34.78 24.20 -0.20
C LEU A 630 36.25 24.43 0.22
N GLN A 631 36.55 24.46 1.51
CA GLN A 631 37.94 24.41 2.01
C GLN A 631 38.56 23.01 1.84
N ARG A 632 37.74 21.95 1.81
CA ARG A 632 38.15 20.56 1.55
C ARG A 632 38.12 20.25 0.05
N HIS A 633 37.04 20.63 -0.64
CA HIS A 633 36.76 20.35 -2.05
C HIS A 633 36.36 21.63 -2.82
N PRO A 634 37.32 22.47 -3.25
CA PRO A 634 37.04 23.78 -3.89
C PRO A 634 36.34 23.70 -5.25
N ASP A 635 36.36 22.53 -5.87
CA ASP A 635 35.78 22.16 -7.16
C ASP A 635 34.30 21.74 -7.07
N TYR A 636 33.76 21.56 -5.86
CA TYR A 636 32.36 21.15 -5.65
C TYR A 636 31.36 22.27 -6.02
N VAL A 637 31.03 22.34 -7.32
CA VAL A 637 30.32 23.47 -7.95
C VAL A 637 28.98 23.77 -7.28
N ASP A 638 28.23 22.77 -6.85
CA ASP A 638 26.86 22.97 -6.33
C ASP A 638 26.84 23.78 -5.02
N ALA A 639 27.82 23.60 -4.13
CA ALA A 639 27.97 24.46 -2.96
C ALA A 639 28.30 25.91 -3.35
N ARG A 640 29.09 26.12 -4.41
CA ARG A 640 29.38 27.45 -4.97
C ARG A 640 28.14 28.09 -5.58
N ILE A 641 27.27 27.31 -6.24
CA ILE A 641 25.96 27.74 -6.75
C ILE A 641 25.07 28.19 -5.57
N ARG A 642 24.98 27.42 -4.48
CA ARG A 642 24.16 27.80 -3.31
C ARG A 642 24.68 29.05 -2.61
N LEU A 643 25.99 29.16 -2.34
CA LEU A 643 26.61 30.37 -1.78
C LEU A 643 26.34 31.60 -2.65
N THR A 644 26.51 31.46 -3.97
CA THR A 644 26.24 32.54 -4.93
C THR A 644 24.76 32.94 -4.93
N TYR A 645 23.84 31.98 -4.84
CA TYR A 645 22.41 32.23 -4.72
C TYR A 645 22.05 32.97 -3.42
N ILE A 646 22.68 32.62 -2.29
CA ILE A 646 22.52 33.31 -1.00
C ILE A 646 23.02 34.76 -1.12
N ALA A 647 24.25 34.98 -1.61
CA ALA A 647 24.83 36.31 -1.83
C ALA A 647 23.99 37.17 -2.81
N LEU A 648 23.39 36.57 -3.84
CA LEU A 648 22.45 37.23 -4.76
C LEU A 648 21.10 37.62 -4.12
N ARG A 649 20.71 36.99 -3.01
CA ARG A 649 19.51 37.36 -2.24
C ARG A 649 19.79 38.47 -1.22
N GLU A 650 20.94 38.40 -0.55
CA GLU A 650 21.33 39.35 0.50
C GLU A 650 21.91 40.65 -0.05
N ASN A 651 22.80 40.57 -1.05
CA ASN A 651 23.53 41.69 -1.64
C ASN A 651 23.31 41.79 -3.17
N PRO A 652 22.08 42.13 -3.65
CA PRO A 652 21.72 42.00 -5.08
C PRO A 652 22.39 42.99 -6.03
N GLN A 653 23.15 43.97 -5.51
CA GLN A 653 23.73 45.08 -6.29
C GLN A 653 25.25 45.05 -6.39
N ASP A 654 25.96 44.29 -5.54
CA ASP A 654 27.43 44.30 -5.54
C ASP A 654 28.04 42.90 -5.39
N GLU A 655 28.10 42.34 -4.17
CA GLU A 655 28.75 41.05 -3.90
C GLU A 655 28.17 39.88 -4.71
N GLY A 656 26.84 39.66 -4.65
CA GLY A 656 26.18 38.60 -5.42
C GLY A 656 26.44 38.71 -6.93
N PRO A 657 26.24 39.89 -7.56
CA PRO A 657 26.61 40.13 -8.96
C PRO A 657 28.09 39.95 -9.32
N ARG A 658 29.03 40.05 -8.36
CA ARG A 658 30.44 39.70 -8.57
C ARG A 658 30.62 38.17 -8.52
N ALA A 659 30.23 37.53 -7.42
CA ALA A 659 30.32 36.09 -7.22
C ALA A 659 29.68 35.30 -8.38
N MET A 660 28.52 35.74 -8.86
CA MET A 660 27.83 35.15 -10.02
C MET A 660 28.61 35.28 -11.33
N LYS A 661 29.29 36.41 -11.58
CA LYS A 661 30.14 36.58 -12.77
C LYS A 661 31.38 35.71 -12.69
N ASP A 662 31.95 35.52 -11.50
CA ASP A 662 33.17 34.74 -11.32
C ASP A 662 32.87 33.23 -11.42
N LEU A 663 31.81 32.75 -10.75
CA LEU A 663 31.26 31.40 -10.91
C LEU A 663 30.97 31.05 -12.38
N PHE A 664 30.34 31.97 -13.13
CA PHE A 664 30.00 31.77 -14.54
C PHE A 664 31.22 31.74 -15.47
N LYS A 665 32.29 32.48 -15.17
CA LYS A 665 33.56 32.41 -15.94
C LYS A 665 34.27 31.07 -15.72
N GLU A 666 34.28 30.59 -14.49
CA GLU A 666 34.99 29.36 -14.12
C GLU A 666 34.24 28.10 -14.62
N ASN A 667 32.91 28.13 -14.60
CA ASN A 667 32.06 26.96 -14.87
C ASN A 667 31.04 27.24 -15.98
N GLU A 668 31.45 27.85 -17.10
CA GLU A 668 30.51 28.32 -18.14
C GLU A 668 29.61 27.18 -18.67
N ASP A 669 30.15 25.96 -18.82
CA ASP A 669 29.43 24.83 -19.41
C ASP A 669 28.49 24.06 -18.46
N ASN A 670 28.52 24.34 -17.16
CA ASN A 670 27.61 23.72 -16.20
C ASN A 670 26.18 24.27 -16.39
N VAL A 671 25.21 23.38 -16.64
CA VAL A 671 23.81 23.75 -16.93
C VAL A 671 23.14 24.47 -15.76
N GLU A 672 23.39 24.07 -14.51
CA GLU A 672 22.84 24.72 -13.31
C GLU A 672 23.45 26.11 -13.08
N VAL A 673 24.75 26.29 -13.40
CA VAL A 673 25.39 27.61 -13.40
C VAL A 673 24.80 28.52 -14.48
N ARG A 674 24.54 27.98 -15.69
CA ARG A 674 23.83 28.70 -16.77
C ARG A 674 22.38 29.05 -16.35
N ALA A 675 21.67 28.16 -15.66
CA ALA A 675 20.31 28.39 -15.18
C ALA A 675 20.25 29.50 -14.10
N LEU A 676 21.14 29.45 -13.10
CA LEU A 676 21.27 30.51 -12.09
C LEU A 676 21.67 31.86 -12.72
N TYR A 677 22.56 31.84 -13.72
CA TYR A 677 22.93 33.06 -14.44
C TYR A 677 21.73 33.64 -15.22
N GLY A 678 20.90 32.80 -15.85
CA GLY A 678 19.66 33.22 -16.51
C GLY A 678 18.65 33.83 -15.54
N TRP A 679 18.47 33.22 -14.36
CA TRP A 679 17.65 33.75 -13.27
C TRP A 679 18.13 35.14 -12.81
N TYR A 680 19.45 35.32 -12.67
CA TYR A 680 20.07 36.59 -12.31
C TYR A 680 19.89 37.65 -13.40
N VAL A 681 20.09 37.31 -14.68
CA VAL A 681 19.88 38.22 -15.81
C VAL A 681 18.41 38.66 -15.91
N ASN A 682 17.46 37.73 -15.74
CA ASN A 682 16.02 38.02 -15.74
C ASN A 682 15.65 39.03 -14.63
N LYS A 683 16.20 38.86 -13.42
CA LYS A 683 15.99 39.78 -12.29
C LYS A 683 16.68 41.13 -12.43
N SER A 684 17.87 41.19 -13.03
CA SER A 684 18.69 42.41 -13.08
C SER A 684 18.38 43.31 -14.28
N LYS A 685 17.82 42.75 -15.37
CA LYS A 685 17.60 43.50 -16.61
C LYS A 685 16.41 44.46 -16.55
N LYS A 686 16.54 45.59 -17.25
CA LYS A 686 15.39 46.39 -17.71
C LYS A 686 14.76 45.67 -18.91
N ARG A 687 13.43 45.66 -19.00
CA ARG A 687 12.73 45.01 -20.12
C ARG A 687 13.01 45.71 -21.45
N THR A 688 13.21 44.92 -22.49
CA THR A 688 13.49 45.38 -23.86
C THR A 688 12.63 44.64 -24.86
N SER A 689 11.89 45.37 -25.70
CA SER A 689 11.03 44.75 -26.73
C SER A 689 11.79 44.19 -27.93
N ASN A 690 13.11 44.42 -28.04
CA ASN A 690 13.97 43.87 -29.09
C ASN A 690 14.57 42.52 -28.67
N PHE A 691 13.94 41.44 -29.12
CA PHE A 691 14.34 40.05 -28.86
C PHE A 691 15.82 39.75 -29.14
N ALA A 692 16.41 40.33 -30.19
CA ALA A 692 17.79 40.02 -30.60
C ALA A 692 18.86 40.76 -29.77
N ALA A 693 18.47 41.74 -28.96
CA ALA A 693 19.36 42.48 -28.06
C ALA A 693 19.38 41.92 -26.63
N ASP A 694 18.40 41.08 -26.27
CA ASP A 694 18.23 40.55 -24.92
C ASP A 694 19.36 39.57 -24.54
N ASP A 695 20.05 39.84 -23.43
CA ASP A 695 21.14 39.00 -22.92
C ASP A 695 20.63 37.62 -22.45
N GLU A 696 19.41 37.56 -21.91
CA GLU A 696 18.78 36.32 -21.46
C GLU A 696 18.46 35.38 -22.64
N GLN A 697 17.96 35.97 -23.73
CA GLN A 697 17.73 35.26 -24.99
C GLN A 697 19.03 34.67 -25.55
N ARG A 698 20.12 35.44 -25.52
CA ARG A 698 21.43 35.00 -26.00
C ARG A 698 22.00 33.86 -25.15
N LEU A 699 21.84 33.92 -23.83
CA LEU A 699 22.25 32.86 -22.91
C LEU A 699 21.48 31.55 -23.16
N TYR A 700 20.14 31.58 -23.18
CA TYR A 700 19.35 30.37 -23.40
C TYR A 700 19.59 29.79 -24.80
N LYS A 701 19.74 30.64 -25.83
CA LYS A 701 20.12 30.17 -27.16
C LYS A 701 21.49 29.50 -27.17
N HIS A 702 22.48 30.04 -26.46
CA HIS A 702 23.81 29.42 -26.35
C HIS A 702 23.73 28.05 -25.67
N THR A 703 23.02 27.97 -24.55
CA THR A 703 22.77 26.73 -23.77
C THR A 703 22.11 25.66 -24.64
N LEU A 704 21.03 26.01 -25.35
CA LEU A 704 20.27 25.13 -26.25
C LEU A 704 21.01 24.77 -27.56
N GLN A 705 22.14 25.41 -27.86
CA GLN A 705 22.95 25.14 -29.06
C GLN A 705 24.29 24.44 -28.76
N LYS A 706 24.86 24.60 -27.56
CA LYS A 706 26.17 24.05 -27.21
C LYS A 706 26.19 23.09 -26.03
N SER A 707 25.30 23.26 -25.04
CA SER A 707 25.36 22.50 -23.77
C SER A 707 24.29 21.40 -23.72
N ASP A 708 23.01 21.77 -23.76
CA ASP A 708 21.91 20.79 -23.86
C ASP A 708 20.74 21.36 -24.68
N LYS A 709 20.42 20.68 -25.79
CA LYS A 709 19.29 20.95 -26.69
C LYS A 709 17.92 20.75 -26.03
N HIS A 710 17.87 20.05 -24.90
CA HIS A 710 16.67 19.66 -24.16
C HIS A 710 16.60 20.26 -22.75
N ASP A 711 17.45 21.23 -22.42
CA ASP A 711 17.37 21.95 -21.14
C ASP A 711 15.98 22.59 -20.97
N ARG A 712 15.23 22.04 -20.03
CA ARG A 712 13.87 22.45 -19.69
C ARG A 712 13.84 23.88 -19.14
N TYR A 713 14.87 24.33 -18.42
CA TYR A 713 14.95 25.68 -17.88
C TYR A 713 15.11 26.73 -19.00
N SER A 714 16.09 26.55 -19.90
CA SER A 714 16.28 27.44 -21.06
C SER A 714 15.08 27.44 -22.02
N LEU A 715 14.39 26.30 -22.21
CA LEU A 715 13.17 26.25 -23.03
C LEU A 715 12.02 27.04 -22.38
N ILE A 716 11.77 26.88 -21.08
CA ILE A 716 10.79 27.68 -20.33
C ILE A 716 11.16 29.18 -20.39
N GLY A 717 12.44 29.51 -20.21
CA GLY A 717 12.97 30.87 -20.32
C GLY A 717 12.71 31.51 -21.68
N MET A 718 13.00 30.80 -22.78
CA MET A 718 12.68 31.23 -24.14
C MET A 718 11.18 31.46 -24.36
N GLY A 719 10.33 30.54 -23.87
CA GLY A 719 8.87 30.70 -23.91
C GLY A 719 8.39 31.95 -23.16
N ASN A 720 8.93 32.19 -21.97
CA ASN A 720 8.63 33.37 -21.14
C ASN A 720 9.04 34.69 -21.82
N ILE A 721 10.21 34.75 -22.46
CA ILE A 721 10.68 35.92 -23.23
C ILE A 721 9.73 36.18 -24.42
N HIS A 722 9.36 35.15 -25.18
CA HIS A 722 8.42 35.28 -26.29
C HIS A 722 7.05 35.78 -25.83
N LEU A 723 6.53 35.24 -24.72
CA LEU A 723 5.25 35.64 -24.14
C LEU A 723 5.27 37.10 -23.66
N ALA A 724 6.33 37.52 -22.97
CA ALA A 724 6.50 38.91 -22.52
C ALA A 724 6.51 39.91 -23.69
N ILE A 725 7.25 39.60 -24.76
CA ILE A 725 7.31 40.46 -25.95
C ILE A 725 5.96 40.47 -26.69
N ALA A 726 5.30 39.31 -26.86
CA ALA A 726 3.97 39.22 -27.47
C ALA A 726 2.91 40.03 -26.71
N ARG A 727 3.00 40.09 -25.37
CA ARG A 727 2.16 40.94 -24.52
C ARG A 727 2.37 42.43 -24.81
N GLU A 728 3.62 42.86 -24.94
CA GLU A 728 4.03 44.27 -25.12
C GLU A 728 3.93 44.80 -26.57
N MET A 729 3.77 43.93 -27.59
CA MET A 729 3.57 44.37 -28.99
C MET A 729 2.34 45.28 -29.18
N PRO A 730 2.33 46.21 -30.15
CA PRO A 730 1.14 46.98 -30.51
C PRO A 730 -0.09 46.13 -30.88
N ARG A 731 -1.27 46.76 -30.87
CA ARG A 731 -2.55 46.17 -31.33
C ARG A 731 -3.20 46.98 -32.47
N SER A 732 -2.45 47.94 -33.01
CA SER A 732 -2.87 48.99 -33.94
C SER A 732 -3.24 48.48 -35.33
N SER A 733 -2.38 47.67 -35.94
CA SER A 733 -2.61 47.07 -37.26
C SER A 733 -3.00 45.61 -37.14
N GLU A 734 -3.76 45.08 -38.10
CA GLU A 734 -3.92 43.62 -38.27
C GLU A 734 -2.55 42.93 -38.41
N GLN A 735 -1.59 43.58 -39.06
CA GLN A 735 -0.22 43.07 -39.17
C GLN A 735 0.48 42.97 -37.80
N ASP A 736 0.10 43.79 -36.82
CA ASP A 736 0.68 43.74 -35.46
C ASP A 736 0.00 42.67 -34.61
N LYS A 737 -1.32 42.50 -34.78
CA LYS A 737 -2.08 41.38 -34.17
C LYS A 737 -1.57 40.04 -34.65
N GLU A 738 -1.25 39.92 -35.94
CA GLU A 738 -0.69 38.71 -36.55
C GLU A 738 0.74 38.42 -36.06
N LYS A 739 1.61 39.44 -35.95
CA LYS A 739 2.94 39.29 -35.32
C LYS A 739 2.83 38.86 -33.85
N ARG A 740 1.85 39.41 -33.12
CA ARG A 740 1.54 39.08 -31.72
C ARG A 740 1.11 37.62 -31.58
N ARG A 741 0.17 37.14 -32.40
CA ARG A 741 -0.26 35.73 -32.42
C ARG A 741 0.92 34.81 -32.64
N LYS A 742 1.74 35.07 -33.67
CA LYS A 742 2.98 34.34 -33.96
C LYS A 742 4.03 34.41 -32.84
N GLY A 743 3.95 35.41 -31.96
CA GLY A 743 4.72 35.47 -30.72
C GLY A 743 4.22 34.50 -29.65
N TYR A 744 2.89 34.40 -29.45
CA TYR A 744 2.28 33.44 -28.54
C TYR A 744 2.38 31.99 -29.04
N GLU A 745 2.22 31.75 -30.35
CA GLU A 745 2.40 30.42 -30.97
C GLU A 745 3.80 29.86 -30.69
N ARG A 746 4.86 30.65 -30.92
CA ARG A 746 6.25 30.28 -30.57
C ARG A 746 6.47 30.07 -29.08
N ALA A 747 5.83 30.86 -28.22
CA ALA A 747 5.91 30.63 -26.78
C ALA A 747 5.33 29.26 -26.41
N VAL A 748 4.18 28.89 -27.01
CA VAL A 748 3.56 27.57 -26.85
C VAL A 748 4.42 26.46 -27.45
N GLU A 749 5.07 26.62 -28.61
CA GLU A 749 6.03 25.65 -29.16
C GLU A 749 7.14 25.30 -28.15
N PHE A 750 7.71 26.30 -27.46
CA PHE A 750 8.73 26.07 -26.44
C PHE A 750 8.17 25.36 -25.19
N PHE A 751 6.99 25.74 -24.70
CA PHE A 751 6.39 25.10 -23.53
C PHE A 751 5.88 23.68 -23.83
N ASP A 752 5.31 23.44 -25.01
CA ASP A 752 4.83 22.11 -25.42
C ASP A 752 6.00 21.13 -25.55
N LYS A 753 7.11 21.55 -26.17
CA LYS A 753 8.36 20.76 -26.18
C LYS A 753 8.84 20.41 -24.77
N VAL A 754 8.65 21.29 -23.78
CA VAL A 754 8.98 20.97 -22.38
C VAL A 754 8.02 19.94 -21.79
N LEU A 755 6.72 20.01 -22.09
CA LEU A 755 5.75 19.00 -21.64
C LEU A 755 5.92 17.64 -22.34
N GLN A 756 6.46 17.61 -23.57
CA GLN A 756 6.87 16.38 -24.25
C GLN A 756 8.08 15.71 -23.56
N LEU A 757 9.00 16.52 -23.00
CA LEU A 757 10.19 16.04 -22.26
C LEU A 757 9.88 15.72 -20.79
N ASP A 758 8.91 16.43 -20.20
CA ASP A 758 8.55 16.36 -18.78
C ASP A 758 7.06 16.71 -18.60
N PRO A 759 6.16 15.71 -18.71
CA PRO A 759 4.72 15.90 -18.56
C PRO A 759 4.28 16.38 -17.17
N LYS A 760 5.17 16.36 -16.17
CA LYS A 760 4.91 16.84 -14.80
C LYS A 760 5.30 18.33 -14.64
N ASN A 761 5.84 18.98 -15.68
CA ASN A 761 6.35 20.35 -15.60
C ASN A 761 5.25 21.44 -15.51
N ALA A 762 4.96 21.87 -14.28
CA ALA A 762 3.92 22.84 -13.99
C ALA A 762 4.19 24.26 -14.55
N TYR A 763 5.45 24.68 -14.71
CA TYR A 763 5.79 26.01 -15.25
C TYR A 763 5.50 26.12 -16.76
N ALA A 764 5.79 25.07 -17.53
CA ALA A 764 5.43 25.02 -18.94
C ALA A 764 3.90 25.06 -19.12
N ALA A 765 3.16 24.28 -18.31
CA ALA A 765 1.69 24.32 -18.29
C ALA A 765 1.14 25.72 -17.90
N GLN A 766 1.75 26.39 -16.91
CA GLN A 766 1.42 27.78 -16.53
C GLN A 766 1.62 28.73 -17.72
N GLY A 767 2.72 28.60 -18.46
CA GLY A 767 3.03 29.40 -19.66
C GLY A 767 1.99 29.26 -20.77
N ILE A 768 1.58 28.02 -21.08
CA ILE A 768 0.51 27.74 -22.05
C ILE A 768 -0.83 28.34 -21.59
N ALA A 769 -1.19 28.18 -20.31
CA ALA A 769 -2.42 28.75 -19.77
C ALA A 769 -2.47 30.29 -19.85
N ILE A 770 -1.33 30.97 -19.66
CA ILE A 770 -1.24 32.43 -19.88
C ILE A 770 -1.45 32.77 -21.37
N ALA A 771 -0.82 32.03 -22.30
CA ALA A 771 -0.99 32.26 -23.73
C ALA A 771 -2.43 32.04 -24.21
N LEU A 772 -3.13 31.02 -23.69
CA LEU A 772 -4.55 30.77 -23.96
C LEU A 772 -5.46 31.91 -23.49
N VAL A 773 -5.16 32.52 -22.32
CA VAL A 773 -5.89 33.68 -21.80
C VAL A 773 -5.65 34.94 -22.62
N GLU A 774 -4.42 35.18 -23.10
CA GLU A 774 -4.08 36.45 -23.74
C GLU A 774 -4.29 36.51 -25.27
N ASP A 775 -4.09 35.41 -26.00
CA ASP A 775 -4.35 35.35 -27.45
C ASP A 775 -5.78 34.90 -27.76
N LYS A 776 -6.15 33.70 -27.29
CA LYS A 776 -7.42 33.05 -27.63
C LYS A 776 -8.59 33.45 -26.74
N LYS A 777 -8.31 34.02 -25.56
CA LYS A 777 -9.28 34.30 -24.49
C LYS A 777 -10.06 33.07 -24.02
N ASP A 778 -9.47 31.87 -24.13
CA ASP A 778 -10.06 30.68 -23.54
C ASP A 778 -9.70 30.61 -22.05
N TYR A 779 -10.49 31.34 -21.26
CA TYR A 779 -10.39 31.31 -19.81
C TYR A 779 -10.83 29.95 -19.22
N SER A 780 -11.52 29.10 -19.99
CA SER A 780 -12.14 27.87 -19.47
C SER A 780 -11.14 26.72 -19.36
N THR A 781 -10.35 26.46 -20.41
CA THR A 781 -9.25 25.48 -20.36
C THR A 781 -8.09 26.01 -19.51
N ALA A 782 -7.79 27.31 -19.59
CA ALA A 782 -6.77 27.94 -18.76
C ALA A 782 -7.06 27.80 -17.26
N LEU A 783 -8.32 27.93 -16.80
CA LEU A 783 -8.67 27.66 -15.40
C LEU A 783 -8.41 26.20 -14.99
N GLN A 784 -8.69 25.22 -15.86
CA GLN A 784 -8.42 23.80 -15.56
C GLN A 784 -6.92 23.56 -15.40
N ILE A 785 -6.10 24.14 -16.29
CA ILE A 785 -4.64 24.05 -16.21
C ILE A 785 -4.12 24.76 -14.96
N PHE A 786 -4.51 26.02 -14.71
CA PHE A 786 -4.07 26.76 -13.52
C PHE A 786 -4.52 26.11 -12.20
N THR A 787 -5.66 25.41 -12.17
CA THR A 787 -6.11 24.68 -10.97
C THR A 787 -5.16 23.51 -10.64
N LYS A 788 -4.80 22.69 -11.64
CA LYS A 788 -3.80 21.62 -11.50
C LYS A 788 -2.41 22.17 -11.18
N VAL A 789 -2.01 23.27 -11.81
CA VAL A 789 -0.73 23.95 -11.56
C VAL A 789 -0.66 24.52 -10.13
N ARG A 790 -1.77 24.97 -9.55
CA ARG A 790 -1.85 25.44 -8.15
C ARG A 790 -1.70 24.29 -7.14
N GLU A 791 -2.08 23.08 -7.52
CA GLU A 791 -1.94 21.88 -6.67
C GLU A 791 -0.48 21.40 -6.61
N THR A 792 0.34 21.67 -7.62
CA THR A 792 1.78 21.35 -7.65
C THR A 792 2.68 22.53 -7.27
N LEU A 793 2.42 23.73 -7.77
CA LEU A 793 3.17 24.95 -7.46
C LEU A 793 2.42 25.82 -6.45
N LYS A 794 2.93 25.83 -5.20
CA LYS A 794 2.48 26.73 -4.11
C LYS A 794 2.88 28.21 -4.32
N ASP A 795 3.36 28.61 -5.50
CA ASP A 795 3.94 29.94 -5.77
C ASP A 795 2.90 31.06 -5.99
N HIS A 796 3.26 32.29 -5.57
CA HIS A 796 2.40 33.47 -5.63
C HIS A 796 1.99 33.86 -7.06
N SER A 797 2.79 33.53 -8.09
CA SER A 797 2.46 33.86 -9.49
C SER A 797 1.24 33.08 -10.01
N VAL A 798 1.03 31.85 -9.54
CA VAL A 798 -0.12 31.02 -9.93
C VAL A 798 -1.42 31.61 -9.38
N PHE A 799 -1.42 32.00 -8.10
CA PHE A 799 -2.54 32.67 -7.45
C PHE A 799 -2.87 34.03 -8.09
N VAL A 800 -1.86 34.83 -8.46
CA VAL A 800 -2.07 36.09 -9.21
C VAL A 800 -2.67 35.83 -10.60
N ASN A 801 -2.22 34.80 -11.32
CA ASN A 801 -2.80 34.44 -12.62
C ASN A 801 -4.25 33.97 -12.50
N LEU A 802 -4.57 33.10 -11.52
CA LEU A 802 -5.94 32.72 -11.20
C LEU A 802 -6.82 33.93 -10.86
N GLY A 803 -6.30 34.88 -10.06
CA GLY A 803 -6.96 36.14 -9.75
C GLY A 803 -7.31 36.94 -11.00
N HIS A 804 -6.39 37.06 -11.96
CA HIS A 804 -6.64 37.70 -13.25
C HIS A 804 -7.73 36.96 -14.05
N THR A 805 -7.62 35.63 -14.20
CA THR A 805 -8.57 34.83 -14.97
C THR A 805 -9.99 34.87 -14.37
N TYR A 806 -10.14 34.73 -13.04
CA TYR A 806 -11.44 34.86 -12.38
C TYR A 806 -12.01 36.29 -12.48
N CYS A 807 -11.17 37.33 -12.44
CA CYS A 807 -11.60 38.71 -12.59
C CYS A 807 -12.21 38.99 -13.98
N GLU A 808 -11.62 38.46 -15.06
CA GLU A 808 -12.15 38.62 -16.42
C GLU A 808 -13.40 37.75 -16.66
N ILE A 809 -13.51 36.58 -16.01
CA ILE A 809 -14.77 35.77 -15.94
C ILE A 809 -15.84 36.45 -15.04
N ARG A 810 -15.50 37.53 -14.32
CA ARG A 810 -16.35 38.24 -13.34
C ARG A 810 -16.68 37.47 -12.06
N GLN A 811 -15.95 36.40 -11.74
CA GLN A 811 -16.06 35.69 -10.46
C GLN A 811 -15.25 36.41 -9.37
N TYR A 812 -15.63 37.66 -9.06
CA TYR A 812 -14.81 38.58 -8.28
C TYR A 812 -14.47 38.08 -6.87
N ALA A 813 -15.37 37.36 -6.19
CA ALA A 813 -15.10 36.78 -4.87
C ALA A 813 -13.90 35.81 -4.90
N ARG A 814 -13.90 34.86 -5.84
CA ARG A 814 -12.77 33.93 -6.06
C ARG A 814 -11.50 34.64 -6.52
N ALA A 815 -11.63 35.72 -7.30
CA ALA A 815 -10.48 36.52 -7.68
C ALA A 815 -9.82 37.18 -6.44
N ILE A 816 -10.62 37.75 -5.54
CA ILE A 816 -10.17 38.32 -4.26
C ILE A 816 -9.47 37.26 -3.40
N GLU A 817 -10.13 36.12 -3.16
CA GLU A 817 -9.58 34.98 -2.41
C GLU A 817 -8.19 34.57 -2.92
N ASN A 818 -8.01 34.50 -4.24
CA ASN A 818 -6.72 34.12 -4.83
C ASN A 818 -5.65 35.23 -4.71
N TYR A 819 -5.99 36.51 -4.86
CA TYR A 819 -5.01 37.58 -4.63
C TYR A 819 -4.61 37.71 -3.14
N GLU A 820 -5.54 37.53 -2.21
CA GLU A 820 -5.26 37.51 -0.77
C GLU A 820 -4.40 36.28 -0.38
N ALA A 821 -4.65 35.12 -1.02
CA ALA A 821 -3.78 33.94 -0.96
C ALA A 821 -2.40 34.12 -1.61
N ALA A 822 -2.18 35.16 -2.42
CA ALA A 822 -0.89 35.55 -2.97
C ALA A 822 -0.13 36.52 -2.05
N LEU A 823 -0.81 37.54 -1.51
CA LEU A 823 -0.23 38.50 -0.55
C LEU A 823 0.29 37.79 0.71
N SER A 824 -0.48 36.82 1.23
CA SER A 824 -0.15 36.06 2.44
C SER A 824 1.09 35.15 2.30
N ARG A 825 1.53 34.80 1.09
CA ARG A 825 2.59 33.79 0.88
C ARG A 825 4.02 34.31 0.80
N ASN A 826 4.24 35.51 0.26
CA ASN A 826 5.59 35.98 -0.05
C ASN A 826 5.74 37.51 -0.14
N ARG A 827 4.66 38.28 -0.30
CA ARG A 827 4.69 39.74 -0.43
C ARG A 827 3.43 40.38 0.13
N HIS A 828 3.39 40.58 1.44
CA HIS A 828 2.24 41.20 2.12
C HIS A 828 1.91 42.62 1.61
N ASN A 829 2.85 43.30 0.96
CA ASN A 829 2.72 44.68 0.52
C ASN A 829 3.19 44.92 -0.94
N ASP A 830 2.95 43.97 -1.87
CA ASP A 830 3.26 44.21 -3.30
C ASP A 830 2.27 45.22 -3.90
N PRO A 831 2.72 46.41 -4.36
CA PRO A 831 1.83 47.45 -4.88
C PRO A 831 0.97 46.97 -6.05
N LYS A 832 1.47 46.02 -6.87
CA LYS A 832 0.77 45.52 -8.06
C LYS A 832 -0.35 44.57 -7.70
N ILE A 833 -0.15 43.72 -6.69
CA ILE A 833 -1.19 42.80 -6.20
C ILE A 833 -2.26 43.60 -5.46
N LEU A 834 -1.87 44.58 -4.63
CA LEU A 834 -2.79 45.50 -3.96
C LEU A 834 -3.61 46.34 -4.97
N ALA A 835 -3.00 46.85 -6.05
CA ALA A 835 -3.72 47.54 -7.12
C ALA A 835 -4.70 46.62 -7.88
N CYS A 836 -4.33 45.35 -8.14
CA CYS A 836 -5.26 44.37 -8.71
C CYS A 836 -6.42 44.02 -7.76
N LEU A 837 -6.17 43.94 -6.44
CA LEU A 837 -7.21 43.79 -5.42
C LEU A 837 -8.15 44.99 -5.39
N GLY A 838 -7.61 46.22 -5.33
CA GLY A 838 -8.41 47.45 -5.40
C GLY A 838 -9.28 47.52 -6.66
N ARG A 839 -8.73 47.19 -7.83
CA ARG A 839 -9.49 47.06 -9.10
C ARG A 839 -10.59 46.00 -8.99
N THR A 840 -10.31 44.83 -8.42
CA THR A 840 -11.26 43.71 -8.35
C THR A 840 -12.38 43.97 -7.34
N TRP A 841 -12.06 44.55 -6.18
CA TRP A 841 -13.05 45.05 -5.22
C TRP A 841 -13.91 46.17 -5.82
N TYR A 842 -13.32 47.13 -6.56
CA TYR A 842 -14.08 48.16 -7.29
C TYR A 842 -15.04 47.54 -8.33
N LEU A 843 -14.59 46.57 -9.13
CA LEU A 843 -15.43 45.90 -10.13
C LEU A 843 -16.56 45.12 -9.47
N ARG A 844 -16.29 44.45 -8.35
CA ARG A 844 -17.29 43.78 -7.51
C ARG A 844 -18.32 44.78 -6.96
N ALA A 845 -17.85 45.84 -6.32
CA ALA A 845 -18.69 46.89 -5.72
C ALA A 845 -19.59 47.56 -6.76
N LYS A 846 -19.10 47.76 -7.98
CA LYS A 846 -19.87 48.27 -9.12
C LYS A 846 -20.93 47.29 -9.63
N HIS A 847 -20.67 45.98 -9.55
CA HIS A 847 -21.63 44.95 -9.92
C HIS A 847 -22.72 44.75 -8.85
N GLU A 848 -22.34 44.79 -7.58
CA GLU A 848 -23.22 44.63 -6.41
C GLU A 848 -23.92 45.94 -5.99
N ARG A 849 -23.44 47.10 -6.48
CA ARG A 849 -23.80 48.47 -6.03
C ARG A 849 -23.60 48.68 -4.51
N SER A 850 -22.57 48.07 -3.95
CA SER A 850 -22.30 48.05 -2.51
C SER A 850 -21.28 49.11 -2.09
N LEU A 851 -21.71 50.12 -1.34
CA LEU A 851 -20.83 51.18 -0.81
C LEU A 851 -19.70 50.63 0.06
N ALA A 852 -19.95 49.59 0.85
CA ALA A 852 -18.94 48.91 1.65
C ALA A 852 -17.82 48.29 0.79
N GLY A 853 -18.17 47.72 -0.37
CA GLY A 853 -17.20 47.21 -1.34
C GLY A 853 -16.37 48.31 -2.01
N TYR A 854 -16.89 49.53 -2.10
CA TYR A 854 -16.10 50.69 -2.54
C TYR A 854 -15.16 51.20 -1.45
N ARG A 855 -15.57 51.17 -0.17
CA ARG A 855 -14.68 51.49 0.96
C ARG A 855 -13.49 50.50 1.04
N THR A 856 -13.71 49.20 0.89
CA THR A 856 -12.60 48.23 0.84
C THR A 856 -11.71 48.38 -0.40
N ALA A 857 -12.29 48.70 -1.56
CA ALA A 857 -11.52 49.03 -2.77
C ALA A 857 -10.63 50.28 -2.58
N LEU A 858 -11.11 51.28 -1.84
CA LEU A 858 -10.36 52.49 -1.50
C LEU A 858 -9.22 52.18 -0.51
N ASP A 859 -9.46 51.38 0.52
CA ASP A 859 -8.44 50.97 1.49
C ASP A 859 -7.28 50.24 0.79
N TYR A 860 -7.55 49.16 0.04
CA TYR A 860 -6.51 48.46 -0.74
C TYR A 860 -5.78 49.39 -1.74
N SER A 861 -6.45 50.41 -2.28
CA SER A 861 -5.81 51.43 -3.14
C SER A 861 -4.92 52.40 -2.34
N LYS A 862 -5.34 52.84 -1.15
CA LYS A 862 -4.53 53.66 -0.23
C LYS A 862 -3.34 52.86 0.33
N GLN A 863 -3.48 51.55 0.55
CA GLN A 863 -2.38 50.63 0.88
C GLN A 863 -1.37 50.49 -0.28
N ALA A 864 -1.83 50.29 -1.52
CA ALA A 864 -0.96 50.27 -2.70
C ALA A 864 -0.16 51.59 -2.85
N LEU A 865 -0.82 52.74 -2.63
CA LEU A 865 -0.17 54.04 -2.64
C LEU A 865 0.82 54.22 -1.48
N LYS A 866 0.54 53.71 -0.27
CA LYS A 866 1.49 53.69 0.85
C LYS A 866 2.71 52.82 0.55
N ALA A 867 2.54 51.74 -0.20
CA ALA A 867 3.62 50.84 -0.64
C ALA A 867 4.49 51.43 -1.77
N ALA A 868 3.91 52.25 -2.65
CA ALA A 868 4.64 52.95 -3.72
C ALA A 868 4.15 54.41 -3.91
N PRO A 869 4.55 55.36 -3.04
CA PRO A 869 4.04 56.73 -3.07
C PRO A 869 4.33 57.49 -4.39
N ALA A 870 5.40 57.11 -5.08
CA ALA A 870 5.82 57.70 -6.36
C ALA A 870 5.10 57.11 -7.59
N ASP A 871 4.25 56.07 -7.44
CA ASP A 871 3.50 55.53 -8.58
C ASP A 871 2.27 56.38 -8.90
N LEU A 872 2.38 57.13 -10.01
CA LEU A 872 1.32 57.95 -10.59
C LEU A 872 0.03 57.15 -10.85
N ASN A 873 0.13 55.85 -11.15
CA ASN A 873 -1.04 54.99 -11.38
C ASN A 873 -1.79 54.72 -10.07
N SER A 874 -1.08 54.41 -8.98
CA SER A 874 -1.66 54.23 -7.65
C SER A 874 -2.29 55.51 -7.11
N GLN A 875 -1.66 56.67 -7.34
CA GLN A 875 -2.28 57.98 -7.05
C GLN A 875 -3.57 58.19 -7.83
N PHE A 876 -3.58 57.91 -9.15
CA PHE A 876 -4.77 58.00 -9.98
C PHE A 876 -5.87 57.03 -9.53
N ASN A 877 -5.52 55.81 -9.14
CA ASN A 877 -6.47 54.78 -8.69
C ASN A 877 -7.22 55.22 -7.42
N VAL A 878 -6.52 55.78 -6.42
CA VAL A 878 -7.15 56.32 -5.20
C VAL A 878 -8.15 57.42 -5.55
N ALA A 879 -7.73 58.44 -6.31
CA ALA A 879 -8.59 59.53 -6.74
C ALA A 879 -9.78 59.06 -7.58
N PHE A 880 -9.58 58.06 -8.45
CA PHE A 880 -10.62 57.46 -9.26
C PHE A 880 -11.66 56.73 -8.40
N VAL A 881 -11.25 55.93 -7.41
CA VAL A 881 -12.17 55.22 -6.52
C VAL A 881 -12.96 56.20 -5.65
N GLN A 882 -12.33 57.25 -5.11
CA GLN A 882 -13.03 58.32 -4.39
C GLN A 882 -14.09 59.03 -5.24
N PHE A 883 -13.75 59.36 -6.50
CA PHE A 883 -14.70 59.93 -7.46
C PHE A 883 -15.87 58.97 -7.79
N GLN A 884 -15.67 57.64 -7.67
CA GLN A 884 -16.72 56.65 -7.85
C GLN A 884 -17.58 56.45 -6.58
N ILE A 885 -17.01 56.58 -5.38
CA ILE A 885 -17.75 56.65 -4.11
C ILE A 885 -18.71 57.85 -4.14
N ALA A 886 -18.19 59.05 -4.42
CA ALA A 886 -19.00 60.26 -4.57
C ALA A 886 -20.15 60.10 -5.58
N SER A 887 -19.87 59.48 -6.73
CA SER A 887 -20.89 59.20 -7.76
C SER A 887 -21.91 58.12 -7.35
N GLN A 888 -21.60 57.24 -6.38
CA GLN A 888 -22.55 56.24 -5.87
C GLN A 888 -23.37 56.75 -4.69
N VAL A 889 -22.81 57.53 -3.76
CA VAL A 889 -23.58 58.15 -2.66
C VAL A 889 -24.69 59.06 -3.19
N HIS A 890 -24.45 59.76 -4.31
CA HIS A 890 -25.48 60.50 -5.05
C HIS A 890 -26.56 59.60 -5.71
N GLN A 891 -26.23 58.34 -6.05
CA GLN A 891 -27.17 57.38 -6.66
C GLN A 891 -27.96 56.57 -5.63
N LEU A 892 -27.51 56.54 -4.37
CA LEU A 892 -28.23 55.94 -3.26
C LEU A 892 -29.37 56.86 -2.80
N LYS A 893 -30.49 56.24 -2.40
CA LYS A 893 -31.61 56.97 -1.79
C LYS A 893 -31.25 57.41 -0.37
N GLU A 894 -32.02 58.36 0.14
CA GLU A 894 -31.95 58.92 1.49
C GLU A 894 -32.13 57.85 2.58
N THR A 895 -32.85 56.77 2.25
CA THR A 895 -33.05 55.57 3.08
C THR A 895 -31.88 54.58 3.07
N GLN A 896 -30.83 54.83 2.26
CA GLN A 896 -29.74 53.88 1.97
C GLN A 896 -28.33 54.50 2.11
N ARG A 897 -28.24 55.74 2.59
CA ARG A 897 -27.02 56.48 2.91
C ARG A 897 -27.21 57.18 4.26
N THR A 898 -26.13 57.60 4.92
CA THR A 898 -26.22 58.52 6.08
C THR A 898 -25.51 59.85 5.80
N LEU A 899 -25.78 60.86 6.62
CA LEU A 899 -25.14 62.17 6.52
C LEU A 899 -23.60 62.09 6.64
N GLU A 900 -23.10 61.17 7.47
CA GLU A 900 -21.66 60.90 7.62
C GLU A 900 -21.06 60.36 6.31
N GLU A 901 -21.77 59.50 5.58
CA GLU A 901 -21.29 58.95 4.31
C GLU A 901 -21.28 59.99 3.17
N VAL A 902 -22.18 60.97 3.23
CA VAL A 902 -22.18 62.13 2.31
C VAL A 902 -20.99 63.04 2.61
N ASP A 903 -20.65 63.24 3.88
CA ASP A 903 -19.50 64.06 4.30
C ASP A 903 -18.14 63.37 4.02
N GLU A 904 -18.03 62.06 4.23
CA GLU A 904 -16.90 61.25 3.76
C GLU A 904 -16.75 61.32 2.23
N ALA A 905 -17.86 61.24 1.49
CA ALA A 905 -17.84 61.33 0.03
C ALA A 905 -17.45 62.73 -0.47
N ALA A 906 -17.88 63.80 0.21
CA ALA A 906 -17.53 65.17 -0.14
C ALA A 906 -16.05 65.47 0.13
N THR A 907 -15.54 65.10 1.32
CA THR A 907 -14.11 65.23 1.66
C THR A 907 -13.23 64.39 0.74
N GLY A 908 -13.57 63.12 0.52
CA GLY A 908 -12.89 62.24 -0.43
C GLY A 908 -12.92 62.76 -1.88
N LEU A 909 -13.99 63.44 -2.30
CA LEU A 909 -14.04 64.10 -3.62
C LEU A 909 -13.07 65.29 -3.70
N THR A 910 -12.89 66.06 -2.63
CA THR A 910 -11.88 67.14 -2.61
C THR A 910 -10.44 66.61 -2.66
N GLU A 911 -10.11 65.54 -1.90
CA GLU A 911 -8.83 64.81 -2.02
C GLU A 911 -8.58 64.37 -3.47
N ALA A 912 -9.60 63.78 -4.12
CA ALA A 912 -9.51 63.29 -5.48
C ALA A 912 -9.29 64.40 -6.52
N ILE A 913 -9.94 65.55 -6.38
CA ILE A 913 -9.76 66.70 -7.27
C ILE A 913 -8.33 67.24 -7.16
N GLU A 914 -7.81 67.41 -5.95
CA GLU A 914 -6.42 67.82 -5.74
C GLU A 914 -5.41 66.82 -6.32
N ALA A 915 -5.65 65.52 -6.14
CA ALA A 915 -4.78 64.47 -6.69
C ALA A 915 -4.78 64.50 -8.22
N LEU A 916 -5.94 64.67 -8.86
CA LEU A 916 -6.04 64.84 -10.32
C LEU A 916 -5.36 66.13 -10.81
N ASP A 917 -5.45 67.24 -10.07
CA ASP A 917 -4.74 68.48 -10.40
C ASP A 917 -3.21 68.38 -10.27
N LYS A 918 -2.73 67.56 -9.33
CA LYS A 918 -1.30 67.25 -9.16
C LYS A 918 -0.83 66.38 -10.35
N LEU A 919 -1.52 65.27 -10.60
CA LEU A 919 -1.25 64.37 -11.75
C LEU A 919 -1.32 65.07 -13.11
N ALA A 920 -2.19 66.07 -13.30
CA ALA A 920 -2.29 66.82 -14.56
C ALA A 920 -1.05 67.69 -14.87
N LYS A 921 -0.24 68.05 -13.85
CA LYS A 921 0.96 68.89 -13.99
C LYS A 921 2.22 68.08 -14.28
N GLU A 922 2.24 66.80 -13.92
CA GLU A 922 3.37 65.89 -14.11
C GLU A 922 3.76 65.73 -15.58
N GLU A 923 5.04 65.43 -15.84
CA GLU A 923 5.59 65.31 -17.19
C GLU A 923 4.97 64.16 -17.99
N THR A 924 4.78 63.01 -17.35
CA THR A 924 4.29 61.76 -17.97
C THR A 924 3.06 61.19 -17.23
N PRO A 925 1.90 61.88 -17.32
CA PRO A 925 0.69 61.45 -16.63
C PRO A 925 0.14 60.12 -17.17
N PRO A 926 -0.53 59.28 -16.35
CA PRO A 926 -1.08 57.98 -16.79
C PRO A 926 -2.14 58.06 -17.91
N PHE A 927 -2.79 59.22 -18.05
CA PHE A 927 -3.82 59.51 -19.06
C PHE A 927 -3.58 60.92 -19.64
N PRO A 928 -4.15 61.25 -20.83
CA PRO A 928 -4.01 62.57 -21.42
C PRO A 928 -4.41 63.69 -20.44
N ARG A 929 -3.60 64.75 -20.34
CA ARG A 929 -3.83 65.88 -19.41
C ARG A 929 -5.23 66.49 -19.55
N ALA A 930 -5.78 66.51 -20.78
CA ALA A 930 -7.14 66.98 -21.05
C ALA A 930 -8.23 66.14 -20.36
N ASP A 931 -8.07 64.81 -20.30
CA ASP A 931 -9.05 63.91 -19.69
C ASP A 931 -9.01 64.01 -18.15
N ILE A 932 -7.80 64.10 -17.59
CA ILE A 932 -7.58 64.27 -16.15
C ILE A 932 -8.17 65.61 -15.67
N THR A 933 -7.86 66.71 -16.35
CA THR A 933 -8.38 68.04 -16.02
C THR A 933 -9.88 68.17 -16.26
N SER A 934 -10.42 67.56 -17.33
CA SER A 934 -11.85 67.46 -17.57
C SER A 934 -12.57 66.73 -16.42
N ARG A 935 -12.00 65.63 -15.94
CA ARG A 935 -12.55 64.88 -14.79
C ARG A 935 -12.49 65.67 -13.48
N ALA A 936 -11.41 66.40 -13.21
CA ALA A 936 -11.32 67.32 -12.07
C ALA A 936 -12.38 68.45 -12.15
N ASN A 937 -12.57 69.03 -13.35
CA ASN A 937 -13.59 70.04 -13.61
C ASN A 937 -15.03 69.50 -13.42
N MET A 938 -15.31 68.27 -13.83
CA MET A 938 -16.59 67.59 -13.56
C MET A 938 -16.81 67.42 -12.05
N GLY A 939 -15.79 66.99 -11.31
CA GLY A 939 -15.85 66.86 -9.85
C GLY A 939 -16.27 68.17 -9.17
N ARG A 940 -15.58 69.28 -9.47
CA ARG A 940 -15.89 70.61 -8.91
C ARG A 940 -17.27 71.13 -9.31
N ASN A 941 -17.65 70.99 -10.58
CA ASN A 941 -18.79 71.73 -11.12
C ASN A 941 -20.13 70.99 -11.04
N THR A 942 -20.12 69.65 -11.05
CA THR A 942 -21.36 68.85 -10.97
C THR A 942 -21.43 68.04 -9.67
N ILE A 943 -20.44 67.19 -9.39
CA ILE A 943 -20.57 66.20 -8.30
C ILE A 943 -20.52 66.85 -6.91
N ALA A 944 -19.66 67.86 -6.69
CA ALA A 944 -19.67 68.62 -5.44
C ALA A 944 -21.05 69.24 -5.15
N LYS A 945 -21.67 69.88 -6.16
CA LYS A 945 -23.01 70.49 -6.05
C LYS A 945 -24.16 69.49 -5.98
N GLN A 946 -23.92 68.22 -6.34
CA GLN A 946 -24.84 67.12 -6.10
C GLN A 946 -24.75 66.71 -4.63
N LEU A 947 -23.54 66.45 -4.11
CA LEU A 947 -23.31 66.09 -2.71
C LEU A 947 -23.73 67.20 -1.72
N GLU A 948 -23.56 68.47 -2.05
CA GLU A 948 -24.08 69.61 -1.25
C GLU A 948 -25.60 69.50 -1.04
N ARG A 949 -26.35 69.17 -2.10
CA ARG A 949 -27.82 69.00 -2.04
C ARG A 949 -28.21 67.69 -1.37
N ASP A 950 -27.47 66.61 -1.64
CA ASP A 950 -27.66 65.33 -0.98
C ASP A 950 -27.49 65.47 0.54
N ARG A 951 -26.51 66.27 0.99
CA ARG A 951 -26.24 66.60 2.40
C ARG A 951 -27.41 67.37 3.02
N GLU A 952 -27.92 68.39 2.35
CA GLU A 952 -29.10 69.16 2.80
C GLU A 952 -30.33 68.24 2.94
N GLN A 953 -30.61 67.41 1.93
CA GLN A 953 -31.70 66.45 1.93
C GLN A 953 -31.55 65.40 3.03
N GLN A 954 -30.34 64.87 3.22
CA GLN A 954 -30.06 63.85 4.22
C GLN A 954 -30.18 64.40 5.64
N ALA A 955 -29.69 65.62 5.90
CA ALA A 955 -29.83 66.28 7.19
C ALA A 955 -31.30 66.57 7.55
N ILE A 956 -32.14 66.92 6.57
CA ILE A 956 -33.59 67.05 6.76
C ILE A 956 -34.22 65.69 7.07
N TYR A 957 -33.90 64.66 6.28
CA TYR A 957 -34.45 63.30 6.45
C TYR A 957 -34.08 62.69 7.81
N GLU A 958 -32.82 62.82 8.24
CA GLU A 958 -32.36 62.33 9.54
C GLU A 958 -32.92 63.15 10.71
N GLY A 959 -33.08 64.48 10.55
CA GLY A 959 -33.78 65.32 11.52
C GLY A 959 -35.26 64.93 11.69
N GLU A 960 -35.96 64.68 10.60
CA GLU A 960 -37.33 64.16 10.60
C GLU A 960 -37.43 62.76 11.23
N ASN A 961 -36.48 61.86 10.93
CA ASN A 961 -36.49 60.51 11.47
C ASN A 961 -36.14 60.49 12.96
N ALA A 962 -35.16 61.31 13.39
CA ALA A 962 -34.79 61.47 14.80
C ALA A 962 -35.92 62.09 15.63
N THR A 963 -36.64 63.09 15.10
CA THR A 963 -37.82 63.66 15.78
C THR A 963 -38.98 62.66 15.89
N LYS A 964 -39.27 61.90 14.82
CA LYS A 964 -40.27 60.81 14.86
C LYS A 964 -39.88 59.70 15.85
N LEU A 965 -38.59 59.35 15.94
CA LEU A 965 -38.06 58.39 16.91
C LEU A 965 -38.10 58.91 18.36
N ASP A 966 -37.84 60.21 18.59
CA ASP A 966 -37.92 60.81 19.93
C ASP A 966 -39.38 61.00 20.37
N GLN A 967 -40.29 61.39 19.48
CA GLN A 967 -41.74 61.36 19.74
C GLN A 967 -42.19 59.94 20.12
N ALA A 968 -41.82 58.93 19.32
CA ALA A 968 -42.14 57.52 19.62
C ALA A 968 -41.51 57.02 20.93
N ARG A 969 -40.34 57.55 21.33
CA ARG A 969 -39.72 57.26 22.64
C ARG A 969 -40.48 57.92 23.78
N ARG A 970 -40.73 59.24 23.69
CA ARG A 970 -41.49 60.01 24.68
C ARG A 970 -42.89 59.45 24.92
N ILE A 971 -43.58 58.99 23.87
CA ILE A 971 -44.90 58.33 23.98
C ILE A 971 -44.79 57.02 24.79
N ARG A 972 -43.76 56.20 24.55
CA ARG A 972 -43.51 54.97 25.33
C ARG A 972 -43.17 55.28 26.79
N GLU A 973 -42.29 56.24 27.02
CA GLU A 973 -41.87 56.67 28.37
C GLU A 973 -43.03 57.30 29.15
N ALA A 974 -43.88 58.09 28.50
CA ALA A 974 -45.09 58.66 29.10
C ALA A 974 -46.14 57.60 29.44
N GLU A 975 -46.31 56.55 28.62
CA GLU A 975 -47.23 55.45 28.94
C GLU A 975 -46.70 54.52 30.05
N VAL A 976 -45.39 54.29 30.12
CA VAL A 976 -44.75 53.63 31.29
C VAL A 976 -44.99 54.46 32.55
N ARG A 977 -44.67 55.75 32.53
CA ARG A 977 -44.87 56.65 33.66
C ARG A 977 -46.34 56.75 34.09
N ARG A 978 -47.30 56.76 33.16
CA ARG A 978 -48.74 56.76 33.48
C ARG A 978 -49.14 55.50 34.25
N ARG A 979 -48.60 54.33 33.89
CA ARG A 979 -48.80 53.07 34.66
C ARG A 979 -48.18 53.12 36.05
N GLU A 980 -47.00 53.72 36.20
CA GLU A 980 -46.34 53.88 37.50
C GLU A 980 -47.13 54.84 38.41
N GLU A 981 -47.62 55.96 37.88
CA GLU A 981 -48.47 56.89 38.63
C GLU A 981 -49.84 56.29 38.99
N GLU A 982 -50.45 55.46 38.13
CA GLU A 982 -51.65 54.69 38.47
C GLU A 982 -51.39 53.68 39.60
N LYS A 983 -50.25 52.97 39.55
CA LYS A 983 -49.84 52.01 40.60
C LYS A 983 -49.60 52.71 41.94
N ALA A 984 -48.86 53.82 41.95
CA ALA A 984 -48.56 54.60 43.16
C ALA A 984 -49.83 55.15 43.83
N ARG A 985 -50.83 55.59 43.04
CA ARG A 985 -52.13 56.03 43.57
C ARG A 985 -52.91 54.87 44.21
N ALA A 986 -52.90 53.69 43.60
CA ALA A 986 -53.54 52.49 44.16
C ALA A 986 -52.87 52.03 45.47
N GLU A 987 -51.54 52.11 45.55
CA GLU A 987 -50.78 51.81 46.77
C GLU A 987 -51.05 52.83 47.89
N ALA A 988 -51.12 54.13 47.57
CA ALA A 988 -51.48 55.17 48.51
C ALA A 988 -52.91 55.00 49.07
N GLU A 989 -53.90 54.71 48.22
CA GLU A 989 -55.27 54.38 48.65
C GLU A 989 -55.32 53.16 49.58
N ALA A 990 -54.52 52.12 49.29
CA ALA A 990 -54.45 50.94 50.15
C ALA A 990 -53.82 51.26 51.52
N LEU A 991 -52.87 52.19 51.57
CA LEU A 991 -52.20 52.65 52.79
C LEU A 991 -53.13 53.53 53.64
N GLU A 992 -53.94 54.38 53.02
CA GLU A 992 -54.98 55.17 53.72
C GLU A 992 -56.09 54.27 54.29
N LYS A 993 -56.54 53.25 53.54
CA LYS A 993 -57.49 52.24 54.01
C LYS A 993 -56.93 51.44 55.19
N LYS A 994 -55.64 51.09 55.18
CA LYS A 994 -54.93 50.49 56.33
C LYS A 994 -54.89 51.43 57.54
N ARG A 995 -54.62 52.73 57.35
CA ARG A 995 -54.65 53.71 58.46
C ARG A 995 -56.02 53.82 59.11
N LYS A 996 -57.10 53.93 58.32
CA LYS A 996 -58.48 53.99 58.84
C LYS A 996 -58.85 52.72 59.61
N TYR A 997 -58.45 51.55 59.12
CA TYR A 997 -58.64 50.29 59.86
C TYR A 997 -57.83 50.24 61.17
N ALA A 998 -56.61 50.80 61.20
CA ALA A 998 -55.81 50.90 62.43
C ALA A 998 -56.42 51.87 63.45
N GLU A 999 -56.97 53.00 63.00
CA GLU A 999 -57.68 53.96 63.86
C GLU A 999 -59.00 53.35 64.41
N GLU A 1000 -59.72 52.54 63.62
CA GLU A 1000 -60.85 51.74 64.12
C GLU A 1000 -60.43 50.68 65.14
N GLN A 1001 -59.33 49.96 64.91
CA GLN A 1001 -58.79 48.98 65.86
C GLN A 1001 -58.31 49.65 67.17
N GLN A 1002 -57.70 50.83 67.10
CA GLN A 1002 -57.34 51.61 68.31
C GLN A 1002 -58.56 52.11 69.05
N ARG A 1003 -59.64 52.52 68.35
CA ARG A 1003 -60.92 52.84 69.00
C ARG A 1003 -61.60 51.61 69.60
N LEU A 1004 -61.48 50.44 68.97
CA LEU A 1004 -61.97 49.18 69.53
C LEU A 1004 -61.19 48.84 70.81
N LEU A 1005 -59.85 48.94 70.77
CA LEU A 1005 -58.97 48.76 71.92
C LEU A 1005 -59.22 49.78 73.04
N GLN A 1006 -59.50 51.04 72.74
CA GLN A 1006 -59.92 52.02 73.75
C GLN A 1006 -61.29 51.68 74.34
N ARG A 1007 -62.24 51.21 73.52
CA ARG A 1007 -63.58 50.81 73.99
C ARG A 1007 -63.54 49.51 74.81
N ASP A 1008 -62.63 48.60 74.46
CA ASP A 1008 -62.31 47.41 75.26
C ASP A 1008 -61.52 47.78 76.52
N ARG A 1009 -60.71 48.84 76.50
CA ARG A 1009 -60.03 49.38 77.70
C ARG A 1009 -61.00 50.09 78.63
N GLU A 1010 -61.94 50.87 78.11
CA GLU A 1010 -63.09 51.42 78.86
C GLU A 1010 -64.03 50.31 79.35
N LEU A 1011 -64.18 49.21 78.62
CA LEU A 1011 -64.93 48.03 79.08
C LEU A 1011 -64.15 47.27 80.14
N MET A 1012 -62.82 47.18 80.05
CA MET A 1012 -61.96 46.56 81.07
C MET A 1012 -61.81 47.45 82.31
N GLU A 1013 -61.82 48.77 82.17
CA GLU A 1013 -61.93 49.71 83.29
C GLU A 1013 -63.33 49.63 83.89
N LYS A 1014 -64.41 49.66 83.10
CA LYS A 1014 -65.77 49.36 83.60
C LYS A 1014 -65.96 47.94 84.10
N ARG A 1015 -65.06 47.01 83.80
CA ARG A 1015 -65.04 45.65 84.36
C ARG A 1015 -64.19 45.58 85.62
N ASN A 1016 -63.10 46.33 85.72
CA ASN A 1016 -62.35 46.62 86.94
C ASN A 1016 -63.11 47.59 87.87
N GLU A 1017 -64.17 48.23 87.38
CA GLU A 1017 -65.04 49.16 88.12
C GLU A 1017 -66.44 48.57 88.33
N GLU A 1018 -66.85 47.54 87.57
CA GLU A 1018 -67.78 46.48 88.01
C GLU A 1018 -67.09 45.49 88.96
N GLU A 1019 -65.77 45.33 88.94
CA GLU A 1019 -65.01 44.50 89.89
C GLU A 1019 -64.53 45.29 91.10
N ARG A 1020 -64.21 46.58 90.97
CA ARG A 1020 -64.21 47.48 92.13
C ARG A 1020 -65.62 47.64 92.66
N ARG A 1021 -66.67 47.81 91.85
CA ARG A 1021 -68.05 47.56 92.30
C ARG A 1021 -68.45 46.07 92.38
N ARG A 1022 -67.51 45.16 92.61
CA ARG A 1022 -67.73 43.82 93.19
C ARG A 1022 -66.70 43.48 94.27
N MET A 1023 -65.85 44.43 94.65
CA MET A 1023 -65.07 44.43 95.89
C MET A 1023 -65.66 45.47 96.82
N GLU A 1024 -65.91 46.70 96.37
CA GLU A 1024 -66.99 47.56 96.88
C GLU A 1024 -68.36 46.88 96.74
N GLU A 1025 -68.54 45.80 95.94
CA GLU A 1025 -69.69 44.86 96.00
C GLU A 1025 -69.37 43.38 96.31
N ASP A 1026 -68.31 43.20 97.12
CA ASP A 1026 -68.19 42.08 98.07
C ASP A 1026 -68.12 42.61 99.53
N GLU A 1027 -67.60 43.82 99.73
CA GLU A 1027 -68.01 44.80 100.76
C GLU A 1027 -69.49 45.15 100.60
N ASP A 1028 -70.00 45.56 99.42
CA ASP A 1028 -71.43 45.37 99.07
C ASP A 1028 -71.70 43.91 98.55
N LYS A 1029 -71.10 42.82 99.04
CA LYS A 1029 -71.92 41.59 99.34
C LYS A 1029 -72.41 41.58 100.76
N GLU A 1030 -72.08 42.65 101.42
CA GLU A 1030 -72.99 43.35 102.27
C GLU A 1030 -74.10 44.15 101.38
N VAL A 1031 -74.19 44.15 99.95
CA VAL A 1031 -75.28 44.66 98.91
C VAL A 1031 -75.52 44.19 97.33
N ARG A 1032 -74.72 44.36 96.17
CA ARG A 1032 -74.73 43.71 94.69
C ARG A 1032 -75.45 44.21 93.29
N LYS A 1033 -74.85 44.33 92.00
CA LYS A 1033 -75.42 44.68 90.54
C LYS A 1033 -74.59 44.35 89.11
N ALA A 1034 -75.05 44.58 87.78
CA ALA A 1034 -74.30 44.87 86.39
C ALA A 1034 -74.60 44.23 84.87
N GLU A 1035 -74.25 44.75 83.58
CA GLU A 1035 -74.46 44.21 82.09
C GLU A 1035 -73.82 44.82 80.65
N ARG A 1036 -73.79 44.19 79.37
CA ARG A 1036 -73.05 44.54 77.98
C ARG A 1036 -73.58 44.09 76.45
N LYS A 1037 -73.02 44.38 75.16
CA LYS A 1037 -73.22 43.84 73.62
C LYS A 1037 -72.71 44.73 72.30
N ALA A 1038 -72.65 44.60 70.87
CA ALA A 1038 -72.51 43.72 69.52
C ALA A 1038 -72.49 44.55 68.04
N ARG A 1039 -72.31 44.31 66.63
CA ARG A 1039 -71.73 43.43 65.41
C ARG A 1039 -71.89 43.95 63.80
N GLY A 1040 -71.24 43.48 62.60
CA GLY A 1040 -71.43 43.91 61.06
C GLY A 1040 -70.73 43.25 59.65
N PRO A 1041 -70.95 43.67 58.29
CA PRO A 1041 -70.58 43.07 56.83
C PRO A 1041 -70.17 43.99 55.49
N LYS A 1042 -69.96 43.80 54.07
CA LYS A 1042 -69.61 42.86 52.81
C LYS A 1042 -69.40 43.53 51.27
N GLY A 1043 -68.99 42.91 50.04
CA GLY A 1043 -68.71 43.51 48.57
C GLY A 1043 -68.57 42.72 47.10
N PRO A 1044 -68.17 43.28 45.82
CA PRO A 1044 -68.38 42.84 44.30
C PRO A 1044 -67.30 42.90 43.02
N LYS A 1045 -67.57 42.67 41.62
CA LYS A 1045 -66.60 42.58 40.32
C LYS A 1045 -67.08 42.56 38.72
N ARG A 1046 -66.31 42.87 37.55
CA ARG A 1046 -66.50 42.62 35.96
C ARG A 1046 -65.35 43.12 34.87
N LYS A 1047 -65.17 43.17 33.44
CA LYS A 1047 -65.66 42.79 31.97
C LYS A 1047 -64.82 43.27 30.59
N LYS A 1048 -64.54 42.53 29.40
CA LYS A 1048 -64.32 42.95 27.86
C LYS A 1048 -64.27 41.76 26.76
N LYS A 1049 -64.28 41.91 25.38
CA LYS A 1049 -64.51 40.85 24.28
C LYS A 1049 -64.08 41.12 22.75
N ASN A 1050 -64.06 40.08 21.86
CA ASN A 1050 -64.11 39.98 20.33
C ASN A 1050 -62.84 40.30 19.44
N ALA A 1051 -62.61 39.83 18.18
CA ALA A 1051 -63.16 38.78 17.25
C ALA A 1051 -62.13 38.26 16.16
N ASP A 1052 -62.56 37.94 14.91
CA ASP A 1052 -61.75 37.30 13.82
C ASP A 1052 -61.78 38.05 12.46
N SER A 1053 -60.99 37.56 11.49
CA SER A 1053 -60.92 37.85 10.04
C SER A 1053 -60.45 39.23 9.53
N ASP A 1054 -59.62 39.13 8.49
CA ASP A 1054 -59.40 40.04 7.34
C ASP A 1054 -58.77 41.43 7.46
N THR A 1055 -58.08 41.76 6.36
CA THR A 1055 -57.80 43.09 5.78
C THR A 1055 -57.15 44.21 6.61
N ASP A 1056 -55.92 44.53 6.18
CA ASP A 1056 -55.48 45.88 5.76
C ASP A 1056 -54.76 46.82 6.76
N ASP A 1057 -54.13 47.84 6.18
CA ASP A 1057 -53.07 48.75 6.67
C ASP A 1057 -53.37 49.61 7.94
N GLY A 1058 -52.31 50.28 8.45
CA GLY A 1058 -52.41 51.50 9.28
C GLY A 1058 -51.62 51.44 10.61
N LEU A 1059 -50.73 52.36 11.04
CA LEU A 1059 -50.68 53.83 10.95
C LEU A 1059 -51.97 54.55 11.40
N PRO A 1060 -51.92 55.79 11.97
CA PRO A 1060 -50.76 56.69 12.20
C PRO A 1060 -50.75 57.39 13.59
N SER A 1061 -49.87 58.41 13.75
CA SER A 1061 -50.15 59.77 14.31
C SER A 1061 -50.54 59.99 15.80
N ASP A 1062 -50.16 61.08 16.51
CA ASP A 1062 -49.03 62.06 16.43
C ASP A 1062 -48.99 62.89 17.77
N ASP A 1063 -48.16 63.94 17.79
CA ASP A 1063 -48.29 65.21 18.55
C ASP A 1063 -47.64 65.39 19.96
N ASP A 1064 -46.53 66.14 19.91
CA ASP A 1064 -46.31 67.43 20.62
C ASP A 1064 -45.31 67.63 21.81
N GLU A 1065 -44.92 68.90 21.94
CA GLU A 1065 -43.93 69.57 22.82
C GLU A 1065 -44.31 69.67 24.35
N PRO A 1066 -43.54 70.28 25.32
CA PRO A 1066 -42.35 71.16 25.18
C PRO A 1066 -41.20 71.09 26.26
N ARG A 1067 -40.14 71.91 26.03
CA ARG A 1067 -39.31 72.68 27.01
C ARG A 1067 -38.31 72.03 28.01
N SER A 1068 -37.07 72.54 27.93
CA SER A 1068 -36.28 73.18 29.02
C SER A 1068 -35.29 72.39 29.94
N ARG A 1069 -34.01 72.80 29.84
CA ARG A 1069 -32.93 72.89 30.88
C ARG A 1069 -32.25 71.61 31.45
N ARG A 1070 -31.04 71.39 30.92
CA ARG A 1070 -29.72 71.30 31.63
C ARG A 1070 -29.53 70.36 32.85
N ARG A 1071 -28.55 69.45 32.67
CA ARG A 1071 -27.59 68.87 33.64
C ARG A 1071 -28.06 67.83 34.68
N ARG A 1072 -27.37 66.66 34.64
CA ARG A 1072 -26.69 65.91 35.75
C ARG A 1072 -27.55 65.42 36.95
N THR A 1073 -27.31 64.27 37.58
CA THR A 1073 -26.37 63.12 37.40
C THR A 1073 -26.75 62.01 38.41
N THR A 1074 -26.20 60.79 38.23
CA THR A 1074 -25.82 59.82 39.30
C THR A 1074 -26.91 59.28 40.26
N ALA A 1075 -26.73 58.16 40.98
CA ALA A 1075 -25.96 56.91 40.83
C ALA A 1075 -26.27 56.01 42.04
N SER A 1076 -25.83 54.73 42.02
CA SER A 1076 -25.92 53.73 43.11
C SER A 1076 -27.35 53.35 43.54
N GLY A 1077 -27.59 52.21 44.21
CA GLY A 1077 -26.72 51.06 44.50
C GLY A 1077 -27.39 49.76 44.03
N THR A 1078 -26.64 48.74 43.59
CA THR A 1078 -26.06 47.64 44.40
C THR A 1078 -27.09 46.61 44.89
N GLU A 1079 -26.79 45.34 44.58
CA GLU A 1079 -27.18 44.12 45.31
C GLU A 1079 -28.64 43.60 45.23
N ASP A 1080 -28.77 42.59 44.35
CA ASP A 1080 -29.12 41.20 44.71
C ASP A 1080 -30.55 40.61 44.68
N LEU A 1081 -30.61 39.51 43.89
CA LEU A 1081 -31.25 38.21 44.12
C LEU A 1081 -32.74 37.93 43.77
N SER A 1082 -32.90 36.72 43.22
CA SER A 1082 -34.09 35.85 43.16
C SER A 1082 -35.36 36.34 42.41
N ASP A 1083 -35.36 36.01 41.11
CA ASP A 1083 -36.23 35.00 40.47
C ASP A 1083 -37.78 34.91 40.58
N GLU A 1084 -38.29 34.38 39.46
CA GLU A 1084 -39.46 33.51 39.27
C GLU A 1084 -40.92 33.97 39.02
N GLU A 1085 -41.60 33.08 38.26
CA GLU A 1085 -43.05 32.85 38.08
C GLU A 1085 -43.97 33.96 37.51
N ARG A 1086 -44.09 33.96 36.16
CA ARG A 1086 -45.24 33.43 35.35
C ARG A 1086 -46.59 33.14 36.09
N PRO A 1087 -47.78 33.03 35.41
CA PRO A 1087 -47.99 32.68 33.98
C PRO A 1087 -49.18 33.32 33.20
N ARG A 1088 -49.02 33.45 31.87
CA ARG A 1088 -49.98 33.11 30.75
C ARG A 1088 -51.40 33.79 30.74
N GLU A 1089 -52.24 33.77 29.68
CA GLU A 1089 -52.36 33.00 28.43
C GLU A 1089 -52.80 33.82 27.19
N LYS A 1090 -52.30 33.39 26.01
CA LYS A 1090 -52.98 33.19 24.69
C LYS A 1090 -53.98 34.27 24.21
N LYS A 1091 -53.86 34.86 23.01
CA LYS A 1091 -53.42 34.30 21.69
C LYS A 1091 -52.89 35.45 20.78
N LYS A 1092 -52.79 35.44 19.43
CA LYS A 1092 -53.50 34.73 18.34
C LYS A 1092 -52.59 34.35 17.14
N ARG A 1093 -52.83 34.91 15.93
CA ARG A 1093 -52.34 34.64 14.55
C ARG A 1093 -52.84 35.80 13.66
N LYS A 1094 -52.36 36.13 12.44
CA LYS A 1094 -51.38 35.55 11.46
C LYS A 1094 -50.90 36.76 10.58
N LEU A 1095 -49.75 36.81 9.90
CA LEU A 1095 -49.31 36.01 8.73
C LEU A 1095 -47.77 36.17 8.50
N ALA A 1096 -47.22 35.71 7.35
CA ALA A 1096 -45.78 35.66 7.02
C ALA A 1096 -45.34 36.88 6.13
N ARG A 1097 -44.08 37.10 5.68
CA ARG A 1097 -43.05 36.15 5.18
C ARG A 1097 -41.71 36.84 4.80
N LYS A 1098 -40.53 36.30 5.21
CA LYS A 1098 -39.14 36.58 4.73
C LYS A 1098 -38.62 38.05 4.84
N SER A 1099 -37.32 38.35 4.96
CA SER A 1099 -36.08 37.56 5.17
C SER A 1099 -34.94 38.42 5.76
N GLU A 1100 -33.92 37.77 6.33
CA GLU A 1100 -32.64 38.28 6.90
C GLU A 1100 -31.67 38.85 5.80
N PRO A 1101 -30.44 39.42 6.09
CA PRO A 1101 -29.62 39.28 7.33
C PRO A 1101 -28.69 40.44 7.82
N ALA A 1102 -28.24 40.29 9.08
CA ALA A 1102 -26.88 40.50 9.69
C ALA A 1102 -26.02 41.80 9.56
N GLY A 1103 -25.24 42.08 10.63
CA GLY A 1103 -24.14 43.08 10.73
C GLY A 1103 -24.40 44.12 11.86
N LYS A 1104 -23.73 44.24 13.03
CA LYS A 1104 -22.32 44.13 13.51
C LYS A 1104 -21.34 45.19 12.96
N TYR A 1105 -21.05 46.24 13.77
CA TYR A 1105 -19.75 46.87 14.15
C TYR A 1105 -20.04 47.65 15.49
N LYS A 1106 -19.20 47.83 16.54
CA LYS A 1106 -17.80 48.35 16.70
C LYS A 1106 -17.67 49.86 16.39
N SER A 1107 -16.86 50.70 17.07
CA SER A 1107 -15.96 50.51 18.24
C SER A 1107 -15.32 51.84 18.75
N ALA A 1108 -14.79 51.83 19.99
CA ALA A 1108 -13.71 52.71 20.51
C ALA A 1108 -14.04 54.23 20.72
N GLU A 1109 -13.19 55.12 21.29
CA GLU A 1109 -11.74 55.06 21.64
C GLU A 1109 -11.30 56.12 22.70
N PHE A 1110 -10.24 55.83 23.49
CA PHE A 1110 -9.24 56.74 24.16
C PHE A 1110 -9.67 57.83 25.18
N ILE A 1111 -8.81 58.35 26.10
CA ILE A 1111 -7.35 58.19 26.37
C ILE A 1111 -7.02 58.32 27.89
N ASP A 1112 -5.90 57.71 28.31
CA ASP A 1112 -4.97 57.86 29.47
C ASP A 1112 -5.39 58.60 30.78
N ASP A 1113 -4.99 58.19 32.00
CA ASP A 1113 -4.14 57.06 32.49
C ASP A 1113 -4.80 56.40 33.75
N GLU A 1114 -4.25 56.04 34.94
CA GLU A 1114 -2.95 56.09 35.67
C GLU A 1114 -3.12 55.13 36.91
N SER A 1115 -2.20 54.35 37.49
CA SER A 1115 -0.88 53.76 37.17
C SER A 1115 -0.53 52.63 38.20
N ASP A 1116 0.34 51.66 37.85
CA ASP A 1116 1.06 50.60 38.65
C ASP A 1116 0.31 49.72 39.71
N GLU A 1117 0.61 48.42 39.97
CA GLU A 1117 1.70 47.50 39.54
C GLU A 1117 1.24 46.00 39.61
N GLU A 1118 1.87 45.09 38.83
CA GLU A 1118 1.94 43.59 38.89
C GLU A 1118 0.70 42.66 39.15
N ALA A 1119 0.61 41.39 38.67
CA ALA A 1119 1.22 40.64 37.54
C ALA A 1119 0.55 39.22 37.36
N ALA A 1120 0.49 38.69 36.12
CA ALA A 1120 0.30 37.27 35.66
C ALA A 1120 -0.88 36.40 36.22
N GLY A 1121 -1.35 35.29 35.60
CA GLY A 1121 -1.06 34.58 34.33
C GLY A 1121 -2.11 33.46 34.05
N PRO A 1122 -2.16 32.80 32.86
CA PRO A 1122 -3.38 32.13 32.33
C PRO A 1122 -3.31 30.60 32.04
N ALA A 1123 -4.44 29.93 31.75
CA ALA A 1123 -4.55 28.70 30.91
C ALA A 1123 -6.02 28.26 30.53
N ASP A 1124 -6.21 27.89 29.26
CA ASP A 1124 -6.79 26.65 28.65
C ASP A 1124 -8.22 26.07 28.87
N ASP A 1125 -8.99 26.07 27.76
CA ASP A 1125 -9.38 24.90 26.89
C ASP A 1125 -10.51 23.86 27.21
N ALA A 1126 -10.96 23.21 26.12
CA ALA A 1126 -11.40 21.81 25.95
C ALA A 1126 -12.90 21.36 26.02
N ASN A 1127 -13.32 20.73 24.90
CA ASN A 1127 -14.15 19.51 24.72
C ASN A 1127 -15.53 19.29 25.40
N ALA A 1128 -16.51 18.84 24.60
CA ALA A 1128 -16.92 17.41 24.52
C ALA A 1128 -18.19 17.20 23.65
N ALA A 1129 -18.38 15.98 23.12
CA ALA A 1129 -19.60 15.54 22.41
C ALA A 1129 -20.02 14.13 22.86
N ALA A 1130 -21.29 13.76 22.65
CA ALA A 1130 -21.86 12.45 23.02
C ALA A 1130 -22.59 11.78 21.85
N GLY A 1131 -22.57 10.44 21.80
CA GLY A 1131 -23.23 9.62 20.77
C GLY A 1131 -24.69 9.28 21.08
N SER A 1132 -25.34 8.56 20.15
CA SER A 1132 -26.76 8.20 20.19
C SER A 1132 -27.04 6.87 19.49
N ASP A 1133 -27.91 6.04 20.07
CA ASP A 1133 -28.33 4.75 19.51
C ASP A 1133 -29.84 4.70 19.17
N ASP A 1134 -30.10 4.24 17.93
CA ASP A 1134 -31.08 3.22 17.51
C ASP A 1134 -32.61 3.45 17.36
N GLU A 1135 -33.18 2.67 16.40
CA GLU A 1135 -34.60 2.32 16.05
C GLU A 1135 -35.71 3.41 15.93
N GLY A 1136 -36.84 3.21 15.21
CA GLY A 1136 -37.26 2.10 14.33
C GLY A 1136 -38.66 2.27 13.67
N ALA A 1137 -38.74 2.08 12.36
CA ALA A 1137 -39.88 1.71 11.46
C ALA A 1137 -41.39 2.06 11.73
N ALA A 1138 -41.93 2.95 10.85
CA ALA A 1138 -43.02 2.68 9.85
C ALA A 1138 -44.57 2.65 10.15
N THR A 1139 -45.34 2.84 9.06
CA THR A 1139 -46.81 2.61 8.81
C THR A 1139 -47.85 3.70 9.26
N ALA A 1140 -49.05 3.87 8.65
CA ALA A 1140 -49.50 3.76 7.23
C ALA A 1140 -50.95 4.35 6.96
N ALA A 1141 -51.09 5.28 5.98
CA ALA A 1141 -52.31 5.58 5.15
C ALA A 1141 -53.65 6.01 5.87
N PRO A 1142 -54.81 6.29 5.20
CA PRO A 1142 -55.12 6.46 3.75
C PRO A 1142 -55.93 7.76 3.36
N ARG A 1143 -56.53 7.74 2.14
CA ARG A 1143 -57.25 8.77 1.30
C ARG A 1143 -58.72 9.08 1.81
N PRO A 1144 -59.70 9.83 1.16
CA PRO A 1144 -59.84 10.18 -0.29
C PRO A 1144 -60.74 11.36 -0.86
N ARG A 1145 -60.54 11.68 -2.16
CA ARG A 1145 -61.52 11.85 -3.30
C ARG A 1145 -62.35 13.13 -3.64
N LYS A 1146 -62.68 13.20 -4.96
CA LYS A 1146 -63.67 14.00 -5.76
C LYS A 1146 -63.30 15.46 -6.13
N ALA A 1147 -63.64 16.02 -7.31
CA ALA A 1147 -64.12 15.50 -8.64
C ALA A 1147 -63.80 16.56 -9.74
N ARG A 1148 -63.67 16.28 -11.06
CA ARG A 1148 -64.71 16.20 -12.15
C ARG A 1148 -63.89 16.07 -13.49
N VAL A 1149 -64.07 15.12 -14.44
CA VAL A 1149 -65.14 14.89 -15.45
C VAL A 1149 -65.23 16.04 -16.49
N VAL A 1150 -65.14 15.85 -17.83
CA VAL A 1150 -64.94 14.66 -18.72
C VAL A 1150 -64.36 15.09 -20.09
N ASP A 1151 -63.97 14.09 -20.88
CA ASP A 1151 -63.49 13.95 -22.29
C ASP A 1151 -63.89 14.96 -23.40
N ASP A 1152 -63.07 14.96 -24.48
CA ASP A 1152 -63.27 15.25 -25.94
C ASP A 1152 -61.89 15.72 -26.51
N GLU A 1153 -61.08 14.90 -27.18
CA GLU A 1153 -61.01 14.53 -28.62
C GLU A 1153 -60.03 15.40 -29.49
N ASP A 1154 -59.26 14.70 -30.35
CA ASP A 1154 -58.44 15.09 -31.54
C ASP A 1154 -57.10 15.89 -31.49
N GLU A 1155 -56.25 15.56 -32.51
CA GLU A 1155 -55.01 16.17 -33.07
C GLU A 1155 -53.81 16.41 -32.09
N ASP A 1156 -52.65 15.72 -32.18
CA ASP A 1156 -51.73 15.57 -33.33
C ASP A 1156 -50.77 14.34 -33.26
N ASP A 1157 -50.26 13.89 -34.42
CA ASP A 1157 -49.38 12.71 -34.67
C ASP A 1157 -47.96 12.78 -34.02
N ASP A 1158 -47.33 11.70 -33.51
CA ASP A 1158 -46.73 10.49 -34.14
C ASP A 1158 -45.31 10.76 -34.77
N ALA A 1159 -44.31 9.85 -34.87
CA ALA A 1159 -44.25 8.40 -34.67
C ALA A 1159 -42.82 7.85 -34.36
N VAL A 1160 -42.74 6.61 -33.82
CA VAL A 1160 -41.85 5.45 -34.19
C VAL A 1160 -40.40 5.75 -34.68
N ALA A 1161 -39.30 5.31 -34.04
CA ALA A 1161 -38.77 3.96 -33.74
C ALA A 1161 -38.09 3.19 -34.91
N ALA A 1162 -37.29 2.14 -34.59
CA ALA A 1162 -36.40 1.34 -35.49
C ALA A 1162 -37.19 0.29 -36.35
N PRO A 1163 -36.62 -0.63 -37.22
CA PRO A 1163 -35.23 -1.16 -37.27
C PRO A 1163 -34.68 -1.74 -38.64
N LYS A 1164 -33.57 -2.53 -38.57
CA LYS A 1164 -33.15 -3.69 -39.44
C LYS A 1164 -32.84 -3.60 -40.97
N ALA A 1165 -31.55 -3.82 -41.28
CA ALA A 1165 -30.95 -4.92 -42.10
C ALA A 1165 -31.13 -5.08 -43.64
N ASN A 1166 -29.95 -5.20 -44.30
CA ASN A 1166 -29.56 -5.96 -45.53
C ASN A 1166 -30.08 -5.59 -46.94
N GLY A 1167 -29.13 -5.53 -47.90
CA GLY A 1167 -29.35 -5.59 -49.36
C GLY A 1167 -28.11 -5.16 -50.17
N ASP A 1168 -27.55 -6.05 -51.00
CA ASP A 1168 -26.36 -5.82 -51.84
C ASP A 1168 -26.69 -5.10 -53.18
N VAL A 1169 -25.66 -4.56 -53.87
CA VAL A 1169 -25.19 -4.98 -55.24
C VAL A 1169 -24.30 -3.91 -55.95
N ALA A 1170 -23.12 -4.37 -56.42
CA ALA A 1170 -22.33 -3.94 -57.60
C ALA A 1170 -21.46 -2.64 -57.66
N MET A 1171 -20.14 -2.89 -57.79
CA MET A 1171 -19.21 -2.43 -58.86
C MET A 1171 -18.50 -1.05 -58.80
N ASP A 1172 -17.18 -1.11 -59.07
CA ASP A 1172 -16.30 -0.17 -59.84
C ASP A 1172 -16.06 1.26 -59.27
N ASP A 1173 -14.84 1.83 -59.18
CA ASP A 1173 -13.51 1.53 -59.77
C ASP A 1173 -12.28 2.04 -58.94
N ASP A 1174 -11.09 1.56 -59.32
CA ASP A 1174 -9.71 2.14 -59.33
C ASP A 1174 -8.84 2.51 -58.07
N GLU A 1175 -7.70 1.79 -58.01
CA GLU A 1175 -6.26 2.21 -57.90
C GLU A 1175 -5.66 2.95 -56.68
N ASP A 1176 -4.87 2.17 -55.89
CA ASP A 1176 -3.42 2.31 -55.58
C ASP A 1176 -2.72 3.69 -55.41
N GLU A 1177 -2.23 3.96 -54.18
CA GLU A 1177 -0.77 4.07 -53.83
C GLU A 1177 -0.51 3.92 -52.32
#